data_AF-R5YBW9-F1
#
_entry.id   AF-R5YBW9-F1
#
_cell.length_a   1.000
_cell.length_b   1.000
_cell.length_c   1.000
_cell.angle_alpha   90.00
_cell.angle_beta   90.00
_cell.angle_gamma   90.00
#
_symmetry.space_group_name_H-M   'P 1'
#
loop_
_entity.id
_entity.type
_entity.pdbx_description
1 polymer ?
#
loop_
_entity_poly.entity_id
_entity_poly.type
_entity_poly.pdbx_seq_one_letter_code
_entity_poly.pdbx_strand_id
1 'polypeptide(L)'
;MLEHKKIQSLGDYFVDLNSRQNKGVYFYRINGYSEEISEFIKKYYDVARRTGVVIEGKIPNPDEKNLAYYGEIMGMNFQMSIEFISTSLKKWLPRMNDFQRQNVSASIYDSLDTMRKAGKTENMLKNAYIKFMCWLYYKFERIVNQLGENNIPKILYEGNVSNYELMLISILSNAGCDVVMLQYQGDQGYLKVDPNSVLSDNLQMSGLQSFPEGFSLKKVREELQNEMNNQRLYGTKPNIANCTNAWIKGKGLDDIRTSIALRGNDNKFFYNCFCRINGAEDKLTYANELFQFQQEIRNSKRKLVIVNEEIPKPTPEEIAGIKRSNYTKLDQLVLDLSSNIKYTANVELQRIMHKAFVDIVLAESKKEAGNLHRLTNKTVYLLCWLKRYMSELFSNWKNSDVACFVYMGGCKNENEAMFISFLGRLPIDVLILCPNLNTKCCLQDKLLYEVNYTESLSINRFPEDNSPVKIGTVAYHAERDLDTLMYQDTGMYRNQQYGKANVINLQTMYEEIKILWDQELKYRPGFSTVDGVVNIPVIFAKVSGVKDGLVAPYWVSIKELITDDTILIKNVPYISSTAANPMKAYAAEFYKNGKLQKNKIKNHPKYPYGILREDMQEFMLDKLQSLIEQKLIKGIGENGTEYTVIAQVLNLPKDIVRMIQKFDFTKKNPKIVYINTGESVISLEDSILIAFLNLIGFDIIFFVPTGYQSIEKHFNKTLMEEHQIGEYKYDMQVPDFNSVVGEKKKTTWKERLFGGG
;
A
#
# COMPACT_ATOMS: atom_id res chain seq x y z
N MET A 1 30.37 30.97 -51.76
CA MET A 1 30.37 30.51 -50.36
C MET A 1 29.27 31.22 -49.60
N LEU A 2 28.68 30.57 -48.61
CA LEU A 2 27.74 31.21 -47.69
C LEU A 2 28.50 31.77 -46.49
N GLU A 3 28.07 32.93 -46.00
CA GLU A 3 28.66 33.54 -44.81
C GLU A 3 28.10 32.89 -43.54
N HIS A 4 28.97 32.75 -42.53
CA HIS A 4 28.54 32.42 -41.18
C HIS A 4 27.77 33.60 -40.57
N LYS A 5 26.57 33.35 -40.06
CA LYS A 5 25.69 34.33 -39.44
C LYS A 5 25.36 33.92 -38.01
N LYS A 6 24.96 34.89 -37.20
CA LYS A 6 24.48 34.61 -35.84
C LYS A 6 23.01 34.23 -35.84
N ILE A 7 22.66 33.24 -35.02
CA ILE A 7 21.26 32.89 -34.75
C ILE A 7 20.63 33.91 -33.79
N GLN A 8 19.34 34.16 -33.95
CA GLN A 8 18.48 34.83 -32.97
C GLN A 8 17.87 33.82 -32.00
N SER A 9 17.54 32.62 -32.51
CA SER A 9 16.96 31.54 -31.72
C SER A 9 17.45 30.18 -32.21
N LEU A 10 17.38 29.16 -31.35
CA LEU A 10 17.64 27.77 -31.74
C LEU A 10 16.71 27.28 -32.87
N GLY A 11 15.53 27.91 -33.02
CA GLY A 11 14.57 27.64 -34.08
C GLY A 11 15.12 27.93 -35.48
N ASP A 12 16.08 28.85 -35.61
CA ASP A 12 16.61 29.33 -36.89
C ASP A 12 17.27 28.22 -37.70
N TYR A 13 17.85 27.23 -37.03
CA TYR A 13 18.42 26.04 -37.66
C TYR A 13 17.38 25.25 -38.47
N PHE A 14 16.09 25.36 -38.16
CA PHE A 14 15.01 24.62 -38.84
C PHE A 14 14.27 25.46 -39.89
N VAL A 15 14.80 26.63 -40.23
CA VAL A 15 14.29 27.49 -41.31
C VAL A 15 15.13 27.27 -42.57
N ASP A 16 14.43 27.00 -43.68
CA ASP A 16 15.00 26.88 -45.02
C ASP A 16 15.81 28.11 -45.41
N LEU A 17 16.89 27.93 -46.20
CA LEU A 17 17.84 28.99 -46.55
C LEU A 17 17.18 30.25 -47.12
N ASN A 18 16.20 30.09 -48.01
CA ASN A 18 15.53 31.22 -48.65
C ASN A 18 14.57 31.97 -47.73
N SER A 19 14.16 31.35 -46.62
CA SER A 19 13.26 31.92 -45.62
C SER A 19 14.00 32.52 -44.42
N ARG A 20 15.34 32.39 -44.36
CA ARG A 20 16.15 33.03 -43.32
C ARG A 20 16.18 34.54 -43.52
N GLN A 21 16.09 35.29 -42.42
CA GLN A 21 16.25 36.76 -42.45
C GLN A 21 17.60 37.17 -43.06
N ASN A 22 18.65 36.41 -42.76
CA ASN A 22 19.97 36.57 -43.35
C ASN A 22 20.34 35.28 -44.08
N LYS A 23 20.57 35.35 -45.40
CA LYS A 23 21.06 34.19 -46.16
C LYS A 23 22.48 33.86 -45.70
N GLY A 24 22.62 32.74 -45.01
CA GLY A 24 23.88 32.28 -44.42
C GLY A 24 23.72 30.96 -43.69
N VAL A 25 24.85 30.46 -43.19
CA VAL A 25 24.94 29.22 -42.41
C VAL A 25 25.17 29.52 -40.94
N TYR A 26 24.85 28.56 -40.09
CA TYR A 26 25.05 28.65 -38.65
C TYR A 26 26.04 27.59 -38.17
N PHE A 27 27.13 28.02 -37.56
CA PHE A 27 28.11 27.15 -36.92
C PHE A 27 28.25 27.53 -35.44
N TYR A 28 27.66 26.73 -34.56
CA TYR A 28 27.70 26.96 -33.11
C TYR A 28 28.28 25.77 -32.34
N ARG A 29 28.93 26.10 -31.23
CA ARG A 29 29.38 25.17 -30.19
C ARG A 29 28.54 25.34 -28.93
N ILE A 30 28.08 24.22 -28.39
CA ILE A 30 27.22 24.14 -27.20
C ILE A 30 28.04 23.51 -26.07
N ASN A 31 28.29 24.33 -25.06
CA ASN A 31 29.14 24.00 -23.91
C ASN A 31 28.34 23.78 -22.61
N GLY A 32 27.01 23.89 -22.65
CA GLY A 32 26.14 23.74 -21.49
C GLY A 32 24.80 23.11 -21.83
N TYR A 33 24.06 22.73 -20.78
CA TYR A 33 22.83 21.97 -20.83
C TYR A 33 21.68 22.71 -20.15
N SER A 34 20.50 22.59 -20.74
CA SER A 34 19.18 22.95 -20.21
C SER A 34 18.15 22.02 -20.85
N GLU A 35 16.89 22.03 -20.37
CA GLU A 35 15.82 21.27 -21.02
C GLU A 35 15.61 21.71 -22.47
N GLU A 36 15.64 23.02 -22.74
CA GLU A 36 15.54 23.59 -24.09
C GLU A 36 16.66 23.08 -25.01
N ILE A 37 17.91 23.04 -24.51
CA ILE A 37 19.05 22.49 -25.27
C ILE A 37 18.87 20.99 -25.52
N SER A 38 18.34 20.25 -24.55
CA SER A 38 18.06 18.81 -24.71
C SER A 38 17.06 18.55 -25.84
N GLU A 39 15.95 19.30 -25.87
CA GLU A 39 14.95 19.22 -26.94
C GLU A 39 15.53 19.64 -28.29
N PHE A 40 16.32 20.72 -28.32
CA PHE A 40 17.03 21.15 -29.52
C PHE A 40 17.96 20.06 -30.06
N ILE A 41 18.79 19.44 -29.21
CA ILE A 41 19.72 18.38 -29.61
C ILE A 41 18.95 17.18 -30.16
N LYS A 42 17.85 16.75 -29.52
CA LYS A 42 16.99 15.65 -30.01
C LYS A 42 16.47 15.95 -31.42
N LYS A 43 15.93 17.15 -31.64
CA LYS A 43 15.39 17.58 -32.93
C LYS A 43 16.49 17.71 -33.98
N TYR A 44 17.61 18.33 -33.64
CA TYR A 44 18.75 18.51 -34.54
C TYR A 44 19.38 17.17 -34.92
N TYR A 45 19.51 16.23 -33.97
CA TYR A 45 19.99 14.87 -34.20
C TYR A 45 19.11 14.13 -35.22
N ASP A 46 17.78 14.17 -35.09
CA ASP A 46 16.89 13.48 -36.04
C ASP A 46 16.99 14.08 -37.45
N VAL A 47 17.10 15.41 -37.58
CA VAL A 47 17.30 16.06 -38.90
C VAL A 47 18.67 15.71 -39.49
N ALA A 48 19.75 15.81 -38.70
CA ALA A 48 21.11 15.46 -39.11
C ALA A 48 21.23 13.98 -39.49
N ARG A 49 20.49 13.09 -38.82
CA ARG A 49 20.41 11.67 -39.18
C ARG A 49 19.81 11.46 -40.57
N ARG A 50 18.71 12.16 -40.89
CA ARG A 50 17.95 12.01 -42.14
C ARG A 50 18.59 12.69 -43.35
N THR A 51 19.10 13.90 -43.17
CA THR A 51 19.52 14.81 -44.27
C THR A 51 20.93 15.37 -44.11
N GLY A 52 21.59 15.09 -42.98
CA GLY A 52 22.88 15.68 -42.60
C GLY A 52 23.96 14.64 -42.34
N VAL A 53 24.81 14.83 -41.33
CA VAL A 53 25.79 13.85 -40.81
C VAL A 53 25.88 13.97 -39.29
N VAL A 54 25.85 12.83 -38.58
CA VAL A 54 26.15 12.76 -37.14
C VAL A 54 27.53 12.13 -36.93
N ILE A 55 28.33 12.74 -36.07
CA ILE A 55 29.70 12.33 -35.75
C ILE A 55 29.78 12.12 -34.23
N GLU A 56 29.85 10.86 -33.82
CA GLU A 56 30.03 10.42 -32.44
C GLU A 56 31.54 10.18 -32.23
N GLY A 57 32.26 11.14 -31.65
CA GLY A 57 33.71 11.10 -31.47
C GLY A 57 34.49 11.75 -32.63
N LYS A 58 35.68 11.20 -32.95
CA LYS A 58 36.55 11.74 -34.01
C LYS A 58 36.23 11.15 -35.38
N ILE A 59 36.47 11.93 -36.43
CA ILE A 59 36.50 11.43 -37.80
C ILE A 59 37.78 10.59 -37.96
N PRO A 60 37.68 9.27 -38.22
CA PRO A 60 38.85 8.42 -38.34
C PRO A 60 39.72 8.89 -39.51
N ASN A 61 41.04 8.83 -39.34
CA ASN A 61 41.94 9.09 -40.47
C ASN A 61 41.70 8.05 -41.57
N PRO A 62 41.88 8.41 -42.86
CA PRO A 62 41.87 7.43 -43.94
C PRO A 62 42.88 6.32 -43.67
N ASP A 63 42.45 5.06 -43.79
CA ASP A 63 43.32 3.90 -43.66
C ASP A 63 44.09 3.61 -44.97
N GLU A 64 44.93 2.59 -44.96
CA GLU A 64 45.73 2.20 -46.13
C GLU A 64 44.86 1.87 -47.36
N LYS A 65 43.67 1.27 -47.16
CA LYS A 65 42.75 0.93 -48.25
C LYS A 65 42.14 2.19 -48.87
N ASN A 66 41.73 3.14 -48.03
CA ASN A 66 41.19 4.42 -48.47
C ASN A 66 42.22 5.21 -49.28
N LEU A 67 43.48 5.23 -48.82
CA LEU A 67 44.56 5.92 -49.51
C LEU A 67 44.96 5.23 -50.82
N ALA A 68 44.99 3.89 -50.84
CA ALA A 68 45.27 3.12 -52.05
C ALA A 68 44.20 3.37 -53.12
N TYR A 69 42.92 3.31 -52.76
CA TYR A 69 41.81 3.58 -53.67
C TYR A 69 41.82 5.02 -54.19
N TYR A 70 42.07 5.99 -53.31
CA TYR A 70 42.24 7.38 -53.73
C TYR A 70 43.40 7.53 -54.72
N GLY A 71 44.55 6.93 -54.43
CA GLY A 71 45.74 6.98 -55.29
C GLY A 71 45.52 6.34 -56.66
N GLU A 72 44.80 5.22 -56.73
CA GLU A 72 44.46 4.53 -57.97
C GLU A 72 43.56 5.39 -58.87
N ILE A 73 42.54 6.02 -58.29
CA ILE A 73 41.56 6.80 -59.07
C ILE A 73 42.08 8.21 -59.40
N MET A 74 42.70 8.89 -58.43
CA MET A 74 43.06 10.31 -58.54
C MET A 74 44.51 10.55 -58.92
N GLY A 75 45.40 9.58 -58.65
CA GLY A 75 46.84 9.80 -58.63
C GLY A 75 47.28 10.63 -57.41
N MET A 76 48.60 10.72 -57.21
CA MET A 76 49.19 11.42 -56.06
C MET A 76 49.69 12.84 -56.41
N ASN A 77 49.30 13.37 -57.56
CA ASN A 77 49.63 14.75 -57.94
C ASN A 77 48.81 15.73 -57.09
N PHE A 78 49.41 16.86 -56.75
CA PHE A 78 48.74 17.95 -56.03
C PHE A 78 49.22 19.27 -56.61
N GLN A 79 48.30 20.21 -56.81
CA GLN A 79 48.61 21.59 -57.17
C GLN A 79 47.74 22.52 -56.34
N MET A 80 48.35 23.58 -55.83
CA MET A 80 47.66 24.61 -55.07
C MET A 80 46.94 25.60 -56.01
N SER A 81 45.92 25.12 -56.73
CA SER A 81 45.07 25.93 -57.62
C SER A 81 43.59 25.52 -57.51
N ILE A 82 42.70 26.49 -57.71
CA ILE A 82 41.25 26.27 -57.66
C ILE A 82 40.81 25.34 -58.80
N GLU A 83 41.40 25.49 -59.98
CA GLU A 83 41.12 24.66 -61.16
C GLU A 83 41.47 23.19 -60.91
N PHE A 84 42.61 22.92 -60.26
CA PHE A 84 43.03 21.57 -59.90
C PHE A 84 42.04 20.93 -58.90
N ILE A 85 41.69 21.65 -57.84
CA ILE A 85 40.75 21.17 -56.81
C ILE A 85 39.37 20.92 -57.43
N SER A 86 38.86 21.83 -58.25
CA SER A 86 37.55 21.71 -58.92
C SER A 86 37.51 20.54 -59.89
N THR A 87 38.55 20.36 -60.71
CA THR A 87 38.65 19.22 -61.64
C THR A 87 38.71 17.90 -60.86
N SER A 88 39.45 17.88 -59.75
CA SER A 88 39.57 16.71 -58.91
C SER A 88 38.27 16.35 -58.22
N LEU A 89 37.55 17.33 -57.67
CA LEU A 89 36.22 17.11 -57.08
C LEU A 89 35.21 16.62 -58.12
N LYS A 90 35.24 17.14 -59.36
CA LYS A 90 34.37 16.66 -60.45
C LYS A 90 34.58 15.18 -60.74
N LYS A 91 35.84 14.72 -60.71
CA LYS A 91 36.21 13.32 -60.93
C LYS A 91 35.87 12.44 -59.72
N TRP A 92 36.16 12.91 -58.51
CA TRP A 92 36.06 12.15 -57.27
C TRP A 92 34.63 12.08 -56.71
N LEU A 93 33.88 13.18 -56.83
CA LEU A 93 32.52 13.36 -56.29
C LEU A 93 31.59 13.87 -57.41
N PRO A 94 31.29 13.05 -58.43
CA PRO A 94 30.60 13.47 -59.65
C PRO A 94 29.14 13.93 -59.44
N ARG A 95 28.58 13.68 -58.26
CA ARG A 95 27.21 14.09 -57.89
C ARG A 95 27.09 15.58 -57.49
N MET A 96 28.20 16.29 -57.32
CA MET A 96 28.19 17.73 -57.06
C MET A 96 27.83 18.51 -58.34
N ASN A 97 26.85 19.40 -58.24
CA ASN A 97 26.58 20.37 -59.31
C ASN A 97 27.69 21.44 -59.37
N ASP A 98 27.65 22.30 -60.39
CA ASP A 98 28.70 23.29 -60.62
C ASP A 98 28.81 24.32 -59.48
N PHE A 99 27.69 24.74 -58.91
CA PHE A 99 27.64 25.67 -57.78
C PHE A 99 28.26 25.08 -56.51
N GLN A 100 27.87 23.85 -56.15
CA GLN A 100 28.41 23.10 -55.01
C GLN A 100 29.91 22.90 -55.16
N ARG A 101 30.34 22.45 -56.34
CA ARG A 101 31.74 22.20 -56.64
C ARG A 101 32.56 23.49 -56.54
N GLN A 102 32.07 24.59 -57.08
CA GLN A 102 32.73 25.90 -56.97
C GLN A 102 32.89 26.33 -55.50
N ASN A 103 31.83 26.22 -54.69
CA ASN A 103 31.88 26.59 -53.28
C ASN A 103 32.82 25.72 -52.46
N VAL A 104 32.78 24.40 -52.67
CA VAL A 104 33.67 23.45 -51.98
C VAL A 104 35.12 23.65 -52.42
N SER A 105 35.39 23.84 -53.72
CA SER A 105 36.74 24.13 -54.22
C SER A 105 37.33 25.40 -53.63
N ALA A 106 36.56 26.50 -53.61
CA ALA A 106 36.98 27.76 -53.00
C ALA A 106 37.28 27.57 -51.50
N SER A 107 36.38 26.91 -50.77
CA SER A 107 36.55 26.68 -49.33
C SER A 107 37.78 25.81 -49.01
N ILE A 108 38.04 24.76 -49.79
CA ILE A 108 39.25 23.93 -49.66
C ILE A 108 40.50 24.77 -49.96
N TYR A 109 40.49 25.54 -51.05
CA TYR A 109 41.61 26.39 -51.43
C TYR A 109 41.93 27.40 -50.32
N ASP A 110 40.93 28.11 -49.80
CA ASP A 110 41.12 29.11 -48.73
C ASP A 110 41.68 28.47 -47.45
N SER A 111 41.21 27.26 -47.12
CA SER A 111 41.70 26.50 -45.97
C SER A 111 43.16 26.06 -46.13
N LEU A 112 43.54 25.57 -47.31
CA LEU A 112 44.93 25.21 -47.63
C LEU A 112 45.82 26.45 -47.75
N ASP A 113 45.31 27.58 -48.24
CA ASP A 113 46.05 28.83 -48.33
C ASP A 113 46.32 29.41 -46.94
N THR A 114 45.36 29.27 -46.02
CA THR A 114 45.56 29.62 -44.60
C THR A 114 46.70 28.79 -44.00
N MET A 115 46.77 27.47 -44.27
CA MET A 115 47.89 26.64 -43.85
C MET A 115 49.22 27.09 -44.49
N ARG A 116 49.21 27.45 -45.78
CA ARG A 116 50.39 27.95 -46.50
C ARG A 116 50.91 29.25 -45.87
N LYS A 117 50.02 30.20 -45.61
CA LYS A 117 50.32 31.48 -44.92
C LYS A 117 50.84 31.27 -43.50
N ALA A 118 50.40 30.22 -42.83
CA ALA A 118 50.93 29.79 -41.53
C ALA A 118 52.27 29.01 -41.61
N GLY A 119 52.92 28.98 -42.78
CA GLY A 119 54.25 28.39 -42.98
C GLY A 119 54.29 26.87 -43.14
N LYS A 120 53.16 26.21 -43.45
CA LYS A 120 53.15 24.76 -43.72
C LYS A 120 53.76 24.42 -45.08
N THR A 121 54.48 23.30 -45.16
CA THR A 121 55.13 22.84 -46.39
C THR A 121 54.12 22.29 -47.40
N GLU A 122 54.48 22.25 -48.69
CA GLU A 122 53.64 21.69 -49.75
C GLU A 122 53.21 20.24 -49.49
N ASN A 123 54.10 19.42 -48.93
CA ASN A 123 53.77 18.05 -48.53
C ASN A 123 52.67 17.99 -47.44
N MET A 124 52.67 18.93 -46.49
CA MET A 124 51.61 19.01 -45.48
C MET A 124 50.28 19.45 -46.09
N LEU A 125 50.30 20.40 -47.05
CA LEU A 125 49.11 20.82 -47.79
C LEU A 125 48.53 19.65 -48.61
N LYS A 126 49.38 18.93 -49.34
CA LYS A 126 49.00 17.72 -50.09
C LYS A 126 48.36 16.68 -49.18
N ASN A 127 48.97 16.39 -48.02
CA ASN A 127 48.42 15.42 -47.08
C ASN A 127 47.06 15.87 -46.51
N ALA A 128 46.91 17.16 -46.18
CA ALA A 128 45.64 17.73 -45.74
C ALA A 128 44.56 17.64 -46.82
N TYR A 129 44.92 17.98 -48.07
CA TYR A 129 44.05 17.88 -49.23
C TYR A 129 43.55 16.45 -49.45
N ILE A 130 44.46 15.47 -49.52
CA ILE A 130 44.09 14.05 -49.68
C ILE A 130 43.16 13.61 -48.54
N LYS A 131 43.46 14.05 -47.31
CA LYS A 131 42.62 13.76 -46.14
C LYS A 131 41.21 14.33 -46.29
N PHE A 132 41.07 15.58 -46.74
CA PHE A 132 39.78 16.20 -47.01
C PHE A 132 39.02 15.47 -48.11
N MET A 133 39.69 15.11 -49.22
CA MET A 133 39.07 14.36 -50.31
C MET A 133 38.55 12.99 -49.86
N CYS A 134 39.34 12.26 -49.07
CA CYS A 134 38.91 10.99 -48.49
C CYS A 134 37.72 11.16 -47.55
N TRP A 135 37.76 12.15 -46.65
CA TRP A 135 36.64 12.39 -45.74
C TRP A 135 35.36 12.82 -46.47
N LEU A 136 35.47 13.68 -47.49
CA LEU A 136 34.34 14.07 -48.33
C LEU A 136 33.67 12.85 -48.97
N TYR A 137 34.46 11.86 -49.41
CA TYR A 137 33.95 10.65 -50.04
C TYR A 137 33.43 9.61 -49.05
N TYR A 138 34.22 9.24 -48.04
CA TYR A 138 33.84 8.15 -47.14
C TYR A 138 32.86 8.55 -46.04
N LYS A 139 32.79 9.85 -45.68
CA LYS A 139 31.97 10.32 -44.56
C LYS A 139 30.87 11.31 -44.97
N PHE A 140 31.11 12.17 -45.97
CA PHE A 140 30.20 13.27 -46.31
C PHE A 140 29.55 13.16 -47.70
N GLU A 141 29.76 12.08 -48.45
CA GLU A 141 29.24 11.94 -49.83
C GLU A 141 27.72 12.11 -49.92
N ARG A 142 27.01 11.74 -48.85
CA ARG A 142 25.55 11.88 -48.78
C ARG A 142 25.03 13.31 -48.68
N ILE A 143 25.88 14.28 -48.28
CA ILE A 143 25.49 15.68 -48.11
C ILE A 143 26.13 16.61 -49.13
N VAL A 144 27.21 16.21 -49.81
CA VAL A 144 27.94 17.11 -50.72
C VAL A 144 27.10 17.62 -51.87
N ASN A 145 26.11 16.84 -52.33
CA ASN A 145 25.17 17.21 -53.37
C ASN A 145 23.96 18.02 -52.85
N GLN A 146 23.96 18.39 -51.57
CA GLN A 146 22.93 19.21 -50.91
C GLN A 146 23.50 20.52 -50.36
N LEU A 147 24.81 20.75 -50.47
CA LEU A 147 25.47 21.94 -49.94
C LEU A 147 24.95 23.21 -50.63
N GLY A 148 24.44 24.15 -49.83
CA GLY A 148 23.92 25.42 -50.32
C GLY A 148 22.56 25.34 -51.01
N GLU A 149 21.89 24.19 -50.97
CA GLU A 149 20.49 24.04 -51.38
C GLU A 149 19.54 24.71 -50.37
N ASN A 150 18.26 24.87 -50.75
CA ASN A 150 17.28 25.50 -49.87
C ASN A 150 17.08 24.73 -48.54
N ASN A 151 17.10 23.39 -48.60
CA ASN A 151 17.11 22.55 -47.41
C ASN A 151 18.56 22.27 -47.00
N ILE A 152 19.03 23.00 -45.99
CA ILE A 152 20.44 22.99 -45.57
C ILE A 152 20.77 21.71 -44.81
N PRO A 153 21.77 20.91 -45.26
CA PRO A 153 22.23 19.73 -44.53
C PRO A 153 22.82 20.14 -43.18
N LYS A 154 22.76 19.21 -42.21
CA LYS A 154 23.14 19.48 -40.81
C LYS A 154 24.25 18.57 -40.32
N ILE A 155 25.33 19.13 -39.79
CA ILE A 155 26.38 18.37 -39.10
C ILE A 155 26.18 18.52 -37.59
N LEU A 156 26.08 17.38 -36.91
CA LEU A 156 26.10 17.29 -35.45
C LEU A 156 27.37 16.54 -35.03
N TYR A 157 28.27 17.24 -34.35
CA TYR A 157 29.57 16.70 -33.92
C TYR A 157 29.62 16.60 -32.40
N GLU A 158 29.93 15.42 -31.88
CA GLU A 158 30.15 15.15 -30.47
C GLU A 158 31.63 14.83 -30.22
N GLY A 159 32.33 15.70 -29.49
CA GLY A 159 33.67 15.42 -29.00
C GLY A 159 34.67 16.57 -29.11
N ASN A 160 35.93 16.24 -28.89
CA ASN A 160 37.05 17.18 -28.98
C ASN A 160 37.61 17.19 -30.42
N VAL A 161 37.26 18.24 -31.16
CA VAL A 161 37.65 18.43 -32.56
C VAL A 161 39.16 18.66 -32.71
N SER A 162 39.81 17.96 -33.64
CA SER A 162 41.19 18.26 -34.04
C SER A 162 41.27 19.34 -35.12
N ASN A 163 42.46 19.89 -35.33
CA ASN A 163 42.65 20.98 -36.31
C ASN A 163 42.15 20.61 -37.72
N TYR A 164 42.54 19.44 -38.26
CA TYR A 164 42.08 19.02 -39.58
C TYR A 164 40.56 18.75 -39.64
N GLU A 165 39.96 18.21 -38.58
CA GLU A 165 38.51 18.02 -38.52
C GLU A 165 37.77 19.36 -38.54
N LEU A 166 38.25 20.34 -37.76
CA LEU A 166 37.67 21.68 -37.73
C LEU A 166 37.79 22.37 -39.10
N MET A 167 38.93 22.23 -39.77
CA MET A 167 39.11 22.74 -41.13
C MET A 167 38.09 22.13 -42.10
N LEU A 168 37.92 20.80 -42.10
CA LEU A 168 36.92 20.16 -42.98
C LEU A 168 35.50 20.61 -42.65
N ILE A 169 35.14 20.67 -41.37
CA ILE A 169 33.79 21.06 -40.95
C ILE A 169 33.52 22.53 -41.33
N SER A 170 34.52 23.41 -41.21
CA SER A 170 34.46 24.79 -41.70
C SER A 170 34.29 24.86 -43.22
N ILE A 171 35.04 24.05 -43.98
CA ILE A 171 34.87 23.92 -45.44
C ILE A 171 33.43 23.55 -45.79
N LEU A 172 32.86 22.56 -45.11
CA LEU A 172 31.48 22.12 -45.34
C LEU A 172 30.46 23.19 -44.93
N SER A 173 30.72 23.92 -43.84
CA SER A 173 29.85 25.01 -43.41
C SER A 173 29.82 26.13 -44.43
N ASN A 174 30.99 26.64 -44.86
CA ASN A 174 31.12 27.69 -45.86
C ASN A 174 30.55 27.28 -47.24
N ALA A 175 30.56 25.98 -47.54
CA ALA A 175 29.94 25.44 -48.75
C ALA A 175 28.41 25.35 -48.67
N GLY A 176 27.83 25.40 -47.47
CA GLY A 176 26.41 25.54 -47.23
C GLY A 176 25.81 24.48 -46.32
N CYS A 177 26.43 24.29 -45.15
CA CYS A 177 25.98 23.35 -44.12
C CYS A 177 25.86 24.05 -42.76
N ASP A 178 24.79 23.74 -42.03
CA ASP A 178 24.67 24.14 -40.63
C ASP A 178 25.43 23.14 -39.75
N VAL A 179 26.09 23.64 -38.71
CA VAL A 179 26.92 22.85 -37.81
C VAL A 179 26.59 23.15 -36.35
N VAL A 180 26.46 22.08 -35.56
CA VAL A 180 26.42 22.12 -34.11
C VAL A 180 27.50 21.21 -33.56
N MET A 181 28.35 21.75 -32.68
CA MET A 181 29.37 21.01 -31.93
C MET A 181 28.97 20.89 -30.46
N LEU A 182 28.95 19.68 -29.93
CA LEU A 182 28.69 19.39 -28.51
C LEU A 182 30.01 19.15 -27.78
N GLN A 183 30.25 19.97 -26.75
CA GLN A 183 31.49 19.98 -25.97
C GLN A 183 31.19 19.83 -24.49
N TYR A 184 31.13 18.58 -24.02
CA TYR A 184 30.73 18.28 -22.64
C TYR A 184 31.73 18.74 -21.57
N GLN A 185 33.01 18.90 -21.94
CA GLN A 185 34.09 19.36 -21.06
C GLN A 185 34.32 20.88 -21.14
N GLY A 186 33.45 21.60 -21.85
CA GLY A 186 33.56 23.03 -22.07
C GLY A 186 34.50 23.41 -23.22
N ASP A 187 34.76 24.71 -23.31
CA ASP A 187 35.18 25.33 -24.57
C ASP A 187 36.70 25.28 -24.84
N GLN A 188 37.48 24.92 -23.81
CA GLN A 188 38.94 25.00 -23.83
C GLN A 188 39.59 24.09 -24.87
N GLY A 189 38.96 22.96 -25.21
CA GLY A 189 39.44 22.05 -26.26
C GLY A 189 39.39 22.70 -27.64
N TYR A 190 38.29 23.39 -27.95
CA TYR A 190 38.09 24.09 -29.23
C TYR A 190 39.02 25.29 -29.38
N LEU A 191 39.18 26.09 -28.33
CA LEU A 191 40.04 27.29 -28.36
C LEU A 191 41.54 26.98 -28.59
N LYS A 192 41.98 25.72 -28.44
CA LYS A 192 43.35 25.31 -28.83
C LYS A 192 43.56 25.26 -30.33
N VAL A 193 42.50 25.04 -31.12
CA VAL A 193 42.56 24.91 -32.58
C VAL A 193 41.99 26.13 -33.30
N ASP A 194 41.13 26.92 -32.66
CA ASP A 194 40.68 28.24 -33.11
C ASP A 194 40.66 29.25 -31.94
N PRO A 195 41.82 29.81 -31.56
CA PRO A 195 41.96 30.67 -30.37
C PRO A 195 41.08 31.92 -30.38
N ASN A 196 40.78 32.44 -31.57
CA ASN A 196 40.01 33.66 -31.75
C ASN A 196 38.52 33.40 -32.04
N SER A 197 38.08 32.13 -32.05
CA SER A 197 36.69 31.74 -32.34
C SER A 197 36.17 32.31 -33.66
N VAL A 198 37.00 32.29 -34.70
CA VAL A 198 36.66 32.87 -36.01
C VAL A 198 35.72 31.95 -36.79
N LEU A 199 35.78 30.63 -36.55
CA LEU A 199 35.07 29.64 -37.35
C LEU A 199 33.69 29.27 -36.81
N SER A 200 33.43 29.49 -35.52
CA SER A 200 32.14 29.20 -34.89
C SER A 200 31.88 30.09 -33.68
N ASP A 201 30.61 30.26 -33.33
CA ASP A 201 30.20 30.97 -32.13
C ASP A 201 29.94 30.01 -30.95
N ASN A 202 30.31 30.43 -29.74
CA ASN A 202 29.88 29.76 -28.51
C ASN A 202 28.45 30.19 -28.16
N LEU A 203 27.54 29.21 -28.05
CA LEU A 203 26.16 29.48 -27.68
C LEU A 203 26.07 29.94 -26.23
N GLN A 204 25.66 31.21 -26.05
CA GLN A 204 25.44 31.82 -24.74
C GLN A 204 23.94 31.91 -24.46
N MET A 205 23.49 31.28 -23.38
CA MET A 205 22.12 31.37 -22.88
C MET A 205 22.12 31.45 -21.35
N SER A 206 21.14 32.15 -20.78
CA SER A 206 20.98 32.25 -19.34
C SER A 206 20.59 30.90 -18.73
N GLY A 207 21.23 30.53 -17.62
CA GLY A 207 20.85 29.33 -16.85
C GLY A 207 21.41 28.01 -17.39
N LEU A 208 22.37 28.03 -18.32
CA LEU A 208 23.06 26.81 -18.78
C LEU A 208 23.88 26.19 -17.64
N GLN A 209 23.71 24.89 -17.45
CA GLN A 209 24.46 24.07 -16.50
C GLN A 209 25.46 23.17 -17.23
N SER A 210 26.33 22.46 -16.52
CA SER A 210 27.14 21.40 -17.13
C SER A 210 26.26 20.27 -17.66
N PHE A 211 26.72 19.57 -18.70
CA PHE A 211 26.01 18.40 -19.20
C PHE A 211 25.87 17.32 -18.11
N PRO A 212 24.70 16.64 -18.00
CA PRO A 212 24.50 15.57 -17.04
C PRO A 212 25.51 14.43 -17.22
N GLU A 213 25.84 13.76 -16.12
CA GLU A 213 26.78 12.63 -16.15
C GLU A 213 26.32 11.53 -17.11
N GLY A 214 27.22 11.13 -18.00
CA GLY A 214 26.96 10.11 -19.02
C GLY A 214 26.04 10.55 -20.15
N PHE A 215 25.74 11.85 -20.32
CA PHE A 215 25.06 12.35 -21.52
C PHE A 215 25.88 12.00 -22.78
N SER A 216 25.21 11.56 -23.84
CA SER A 216 25.85 11.30 -25.14
C SER A 216 24.81 11.25 -26.27
N LEU A 217 25.25 11.45 -27.51
CA LEU A 217 24.41 11.26 -28.70
C LEU A 217 23.94 9.82 -28.85
N LYS A 218 24.73 8.85 -28.37
CA LYS A 218 24.30 7.45 -28.27
C LYS A 218 23.04 7.31 -27.40
N LYS A 219 23.00 7.95 -26.22
CA LYS A 219 21.80 7.95 -25.37
C LYS A 219 20.63 8.68 -26.05
N VAL A 220 20.89 9.83 -26.69
CA VAL A 220 19.85 10.56 -27.45
C VAL A 220 19.24 9.67 -28.55
N ARG A 221 20.06 8.90 -29.27
CA ARG A 221 19.61 7.93 -30.26
C ARG A 221 18.75 6.83 -29.63
N GLU A 222 19.20 6.26 -28.52
CA GLU A 222 18.46 5.22 -27.80
C GLU A 222 17.12 5.74 -27.28
N GLU A 223 17.08 6.96 -26.75
CA GLU A 223 15.85 7.64 -26.34
C GLU A 223 14.89 7.86 -27.51
N LEU A 224 15.35 8.42 -28.63
CA LEU A 224 14.53 8.62 -29.82
C LEU A 224 13.99 7.30 -30.38
N GLN A 225 14.82 6.25 -30.40
CA GLN A 225 14.38 4.92 -30.85
C GLN A 225 13.34 4.32 -29.90
N ASN A 226 13.53 4.47 -28.60
CA ASN A 226 12.57 4.04 -27.59
C ASN A 226 11.26 4.83 -27.69
N GLU A 227 11.33 6.14 -27.90
CA GLU A 227 10.15 6.99 -28.13
C GLU A 227 9.40 6.56 -29.39
N MET A 228 10.09 6.29 -30.50
CA MET A 228 9.48 5.76 -31.73
C MET A 228 8.86 4.38 -31.52
N ASN A 229 9.54 3.49 -30.81
CA ASN A 229 9.03 2.16 -30.49
C ASN A 229 7.77 2.26 -29.61
N ASN A 230 7.80 3.09 -28.57
CA ASN A 230 6.64 3.34 -27.71
C ASN A 230 5.48 3.95 -28.50
N GLN A 231 5.75 4.89 -29.41
CA GLN A 231 4.74 5.44 -30.31
C GLN A 231 4.05 4.38 -31.16
N ARG A 232 4.81 3.41 -31.67
CA ARG A 232 4.25 2.26 -32.38
C ARG A 232 3.36 1.41 -31.48
N LEU A 233 3.74 1.21 -30.21
CA LEU A 233 2.97 0.44 -29.23
C LEU A 233 1.64 1.13 -28.84
N TYR A 234 1.61 2.47 -28.79
CA TYR A 234 0.37 3.22 -28.51
C TYR A 234 -0.64 3.15 -29.64
N GLY A 235 -0.21 2.96 -30.89
CA GLY A 235 -1.07 3.13 -32.06
C GLY A 235 -1.48 4.60 -32.26
N THR A 236 -2.78 4.87 -32.40
CA THR A 236 -3.28 6.25 -32.51
C THR A 236 -3.34 6.90 -31.13
N LYS A 237 -2.56 7.97 -30.92
CA LYS A 237 -2.53 8.71 -29.65
C LYS A 237 -3.90 9.36 -29.35
N PRO A 238 -4.26 9.49 -28.06
CA PRO A 238 -5.39 10.34 -27.66
C PRO A 238 -5.07 11.80 -27.98
N ASN A 239 -6.12 12.57 -28.29
CA ASN A 239 -6.10 14.02 -28.45
C ASN A 239 -6.02 14.74 -27.10
N ILE A 240 -6.43 14.07 -26.02
CA ILE A 240 -6.44 14.62 -24.66
C ILE A 240 -5.37 13.94 -23.80
N ALA A 241 -4.64 14.71 -23.00
CA ALA A 241 -3.64 14.24 -22.05
C ALA A 241 -4.08 14.45 -20.59
N ASN A 242 -3.48 13.71 -19.66
CA ASN A 242 -3.71 13.94 -18.22
C ASN A 242 -2.97 15.20 -17.75
N CYS A 243 -3.65 16.07 -17.01
CA CYS A 243 -3.06 17.15 -16.24
C CYS A 243 -3.33 16.88 -14.75
N THR A 244 -2.49 16.03 -14.18
CA THR A 244 -2.70 15.46 -12.84
C THR A 244 -2.25 16.44 -11.76
N ASN A 245 -3.09 16.65 -10.74
CA ASN A 245 -2.79 17.45 -9.53
C ASN A 245 -2.53 18.96 -9.73
N ALA A 246 -2.88 19.53 -10.88
CA ALA A 246 -2.48 20.91 -11.24
C ALA A 246 -3.02 22.03 -10.33
N TRP A 247 -4.14 21.82 -9.64
CA TRP A 247 -4.81 22.83 -8.78
C TRP A 247 -4.69 22.55 -7.28
N ILE A 248 -4.02 21.46 -6.89
CA ILE A 248 -3.94 20.99 -5.51
C ILE A 248 -3.23 22.03 -4.64
N LYS A 249 -3.83 22.35 -3.48
CA LYS A 249 -3.28 23.30 -2.49
C LYS A 249 -2.77 22.60 -1.22
N GLY A 250 -2.89 21.29 -1.14
CA GLY A 250 -2.47 20.51 0.03
C GLY A 250 -3.53 20.47 1.13
N LYS A 251 -4.82 20.65 0.78
CA LYS A 251 -5.96 20.62 1.70
C LYS A 251 -6.66 19.25 1.76
N GLY A 252 -5.96 18.18 1.41
CA GLY A 252 -6.48 16.81 1.46
C GLY A 252 -7.75 16.62 0.63
N LEU A 253 -8.88 16.32 1.29
CA LEU A 253 -10.17 16.04 0.65
C LEU A 253 -10.74 17.23 -0.13
N ASP A 254 -10.48 18.46 0.32
CA ASP A 254 -11.01 19.68 -0.32
C ASP A 254 -10.50 19.87 -1.75
N ASP A 255 -9.25 19.47 -2.00
CA ASP A 255 -8.67 19.57 -3.33
C ASP A 255 -9.43 18.66 -4.33
N ILE A 256 -9.95 17.51 -3.86
CA ILE A 256 -10.75 16.60 -4.69
C ILE A 256 -12.20 17.08 -4.84
N ARG A 257 -12.76 17.73 -3.82
CA ARG A 257 -14.10 18.35 -3.86
C ARG A 257 -14.20 19.47 -4.90
N THR A 258 -13.08 20.10 -5.24
CA THR A 258 -13.03 21.17 -6.24
C THR A 258 -13.66 20.71 -7.56
N SER A 259 -14.69 21.43 -8.01
CA SER A 259 -15.44 21.14 -9.24
C SER A 259 -14.52 21.06 -10.46
N ILE A 260 -14.79 20.12 -11.37
CA ILE A 260 -13.96 19.86 -12.55
C ILE A 260 -13.76 21.13 -13.39
N ALA A 261 -14.80 21.96 -13.53
CA ALA A 261 -14.75 23.22 -14.29
C ALA A 261 -13.80 24.29 -13.71
N LEU A 262 -13.42 24.17 -12.44
CA LEU A 262 -12.52 25.11 -11.75
C LEU A 262 -11.05 24.65 -11.78
N ARG A 263 -10.78 23.44 -12.29
CA ARG A 263 -9.45 22.83 -12.27
C ARG A 263 -8.57 23.28 -13.43
N GLY A 264 -9.19 23.70 -14.54
CA GLY A 264 -8.53 24.23 -15.72
C GLY A 264 -9.49 24.40 -16.90
N ASN A 265 -9.03 25.03 -17.97
CA ASN A 265 -9.84 25.46 -19.11
C ASN A 265 -9.32 25.03 -20.50
N ASP A 266 -8.22 24.26 -20.56
CA ASP A 266 -7.67 23.78 -21.84
C ASP A 266 -8.27 22.41 -22.19
N ASN A 267 -8.98 22.36 -23.31
CA ASN A 267 -9.64 21.16 -23.83
C ASN A 267 -8.67 20.05 -24.28
N LYS A 268 -7.36 20.33 -24.34
CA LYS A 268 -6.32 19.32 -24.59
C LYS A 268 -6.01 18.47 -23.35
N PHE A 269 -6.56 18.83 -22.19
CA PHE A 269 -6.32 18.11 -20.95
C PHE A 269 -7.60 17.64 -20.26
N PHE A 270 -7.49 16.51 -19.56
CA PHE A 270 -8.40 16.19 -18.47
C PHE A 270 -7.68 16.41 -17.14
N TYR A 271 -8.37 17.04 -16.19
CA TYR A 271 -7.80 17.46 -14.91
C TYR A 271 -8.21 16.49 -13.81
N ASN A 272 -7.34 15.51 -13.54
CA ASN A 272 -7.57 14.47 -12.54
C ASN A 272 -6.68 14.63 -11.30
N CYS A 273 -7.15 14.12 -10.18
CA CYS A 273 -6.40 14.07 -8.93
C CYS A 273 -5.81 12.67 -8.73
N PHE A 274 -4.57 12.59 -8.28
CA PHE A 274 -3.96 11.35 -7.81
C PHE A 274 -3.21 11.63 -6.52
N CYS A 275 -3.85 11.32 -5.39
CA CYS A 275 -3.32 11.67 -4.08
C CYS A 275 -3.42 10.55 -3.06
N ARG A 276 -2.48 10.57 -2.10
CA ARG A 276 -2.47 9.75 -0.90
C ARG A 276 -2.53 10.66 0.32
N ILE A 277 -3.46 10.34 1.23
CA ILE A 277 -3.56 10.98 2.55
C ILE A 277 -3.12 9.94 3.58
N ASN A 278 -2.03 10.25 4.29
CA ASN A 278 -1.53 9.46 5.41
C ASN A 278 -1.96 10.12 6.73
N GLY A 279 -2.51 9.32 7.64
CA GLY A 279 -3.11 9.82 8.88
C GLY A 279 -4.45 10.52 8.65
N ALA A 280 -4.94 11.18 9.69
CA ALA A 280 -6.15 12.00 9.67
C ALA A 280 -5.85 13.41 10.17
N GLU A 281 -6.54 14.43 9.66
CA GLU A 281 -6.38 15.81 10.12
C GLU A 281 -6.90 15.99 11.55
N ASP A 282 -8.11 15.46 11.81
CA ASP A 282 -8.72 15.43 13.13
C ASP A 282 -9.39 14.06 13.35
N LYS A 283 -9.00 13.39 14.44
CA LYS A 283 -9.52 12.07 14.83
C LYS A 283 -11.03 12.05 15.03
N LEU A 284 -11.60 13.18 15.46
CA LEU A 284 -13.00 13.31 15.87
C LEU A 284 -13.92 13.51 14.66
N THR A 285 -13.48 14.26 13.65
CA THR A 285 -14.29 14.61 12.49
C THR A 285 -14.05 13.70 11.28
N TYR A 286 -12.93 12.97 11.23
CA TYR A 286 -12.51 12.21 10.05
C TYR A 286 -13.61 11.31 9.44
N ALA A 287 -14.31 10.52 10.26
CA ALA A 287 -15.39 9.66 9.76
C ALA A 287 -16.56 10.45 9.16
N ASN A 288 -16.90 11.59 9.75
CA ASN A 288 -17.92 12.49 9.22
C ASN A 288 -17.44 13.17 7.93
N GLU A 289 -16.19 13.61 7.87
CA GLU A 289 -15.62 14.21 6.66
C GLU A 289 -15.63 13.25 5.47
N LEU A 290 -15.32 11.97 5.68
CA LEU A 290 -15.43 10.93 4.65
C LEU A 290 -16.87 10.72 4.19
N PHE A 291 -17.83 10.72 5.12
CA PHE A 291 -19.25 10.59 4.80
C PHE A 291 -19.76 11.80 3.98
N GLN A 292 -19.44 13.03 4.42
CA GLN A 292 -19.77 14.25 3.68
C GLN A 292 -19.13 14.26 2.30
N PHE A 293 -17.85 13.86 2.21
CA PHE A 293 -17.14 13.72 0.94
C PHE A 293 -17.88 12.79 -0.03
N GLN A 294 -18.31 11.60 0.42
CA GLN A 294 -19.07 10.66 -0.42
C GLN A 294 -20.38 11.28 -0.92
N GLN A 295 -21.12 11.95 -0.05
CA GLN A 295 -22.39 12.59 -0.42
C GLN A 295 -22.18 13.71 -1.45
N GLU A 296 -21.18 14.55 -1.26
CA GLU A 296 -20.85 15.63 -2.20
C GLU A 296 -20.44 15.11 -3.58
N ILE A 297 -19.60 14.08 -3.63
CA ILE A 297 -19.20 13.46 -4.90
C ILE A 297 -20.40 12.85 -5.62
N ARG A 298 -21.29 12.13 -4.90
CA ARG A 298 -22.52 11.58 -5.49
C ARG A 298 -23.48 12.67 -5.95
N ASN A 299 -23.68 13.73 -5.16
CA ASN A 299 -24.53 14.87 -5.49
C ASN A 299 -24.02 15.63 -6.72
N SER A 300 -22.71 15.67 -6.93
CA SER A 300 -22.10 16.20 -8.15
C SER A 300 -22.29 15.31 -9.40
N LYS A 301 -23.04 14.20 -9.27
CA LYS A 301 -23.33 13.21 -10.31
C LYS A 301 -22.09 12.50 -10.87
N ARG A 302 -20.97 12.58 -10.15
CA ARG A 302 -19.74 11.88 -10.50
C ARG A 302 -19.86 10.40 -10.13
N LYS A 303 -19.25 9.54 -10.95
CA LYS A 303 -19.17 8.09 -10.68
C LYS A 303 -18.17 7.87 -9.56
N LEU A 304 -18.58 7.17 -8.50
CA LEU A 304 -17.78 6.91 -7.31
C LEU A 304 -17.66 5.40 -7.08
N VAL A 305 -16.43 4.91 -7.01
CA VAL A 305 -16.09 3.53 -6.62
C VAL A 305 -15.26 3.60 -5.35
N ILE A 306 -15.65 2.84 -4.32
CA ILE A 306 -14.94 2.76 -3.05
C ILE A 306 -14.51 1.32 -2.82
N VAL A 307 -13.22 1.11 -2.56
CA VAL A 307 -12.66 -0.19 -2.18
C VAL A 307 -12.09 -0.10 -0.77
N ASN A 308 -12.46 -1.07 0.06
CA ASN A 308 -12.03 -1.15 1.47
C ASN A 308 -11.03 -2.28 1.66
N GLU A 309 -10.04 -2.05 2.51
CA GLU A 309 -9.04 -3.00 3.00
C GLU A 309 -8.06 -3.55 1.93
N GLU A 310 -8.56 -4.16 0.86
CA GLU A 310 -7.77 -4.65 -0.27
C GLU A 310 -8.58 -4.73 -1.55
N ILE A 311 -7.92 -4.66 -2.71
CA ILE A 311 -8.56 -4.94 -3.99
C ILE A 311 -8.69 -6.46 -4.14
N PRO A 312 -9.91 -7.03 -4.21
CA PRO A 312 -10.07 -8.48 -4.27
C PRO A 312 -9.31 -9.07 -5.45
N LYS A 313 -8.57 -10.16 -5.22
CA LYS A 313 -7.78 -10.81 -6.27
C LYS A 313 -8.69 -11.24 -7.44
N PRO A 314 -8.20 -11.21 -8.68
CA PRO A 314 -8.92 -11.76 -9.82
C PRO A 314 -9.27 -13.24 -9.61
N THR A 315 -10.51 -13.59 -9.92
CA THR A 315 -11.01 -14.96 -9.94
C THR A 315 -10.40 -15.76 -11.10
N PRO A 316 -10.35 -17.10 -11.03
CA PRO A 316 -9.91 -17.93 -12.14
C PRO A 316 -10.65 -17.64 -13.46
N GLU A 317 -11.95 -17.32 -13.37
CA GLU A 317 -12.80 -16.98 -14.51
C GLU A 317 -12.40 -15.65 -15.16
N GLU A 318 -12.13 -14.62 -14.35
CA GLU A 318 -11.62 -13.33 -14.85
C GLU A 318 -10.27 -13.50 -15.57
N ILE A 319 -9.37 -14.29 -14.98
CA ILE A 319 -8.05 -14.58 -15.55
C ILE A 319 -8.17 -15.32 -16.88
N ALA A 320 -9.04 -16.33 -16.95
CA ALA A 320 -9.31 -17.09 -18.19
C ALA A 320 -9.93 -16.22 -19.29
N GLY A 321 -10.68 -15.18 -18.91
CA GLY A 321 -11.28 -14.20 -19.81
C GLY A 321 -10.30 -13.20 -20.46
N ILE A 322 -9.00 -13.24 -20.09
CA ILE A 322 -7.96 -12.43 -20.74
C ILE A 322 -7.26 -13.26 -21.82
N LYS A 323 -7.35 -12.78 -23.07
CA LYS A 323 -6.63 -13.39 -24.20
C LYS A 323 -5.15 -13.09 -24.04
N ARG A 324 -4.33 -14.14 -24.00
CA ARG A 324 -2.88 -14.05 -23.83
C ARG A 324 -2.17 -15.20 -24.52
N SER A 325 -0.90 -14.99 -24.84
CA SER A 325 -0.01 -15.93 -25.51
C SER A 325 1.29 -16.11 -24.72
N ASN A 326 2.20 -16.97 -25.19
CA ASN A 326 3.55 -17.04 -24.65
C ASN A 326 4.43 -15.97 -25.31
N TYR A 327 5.00 -15.08 -24.50
CA TYR A 327 5.75 -13.92 -24.99
C TYR A 327 7.26 -14.08 -24.80
N THR A 328 8.02 -13.81 -25.86
CA THR A 328 9.49 -13.75 -25.82
C THR A 328 10.03 -12.33 -25.93
N LYS A 329 9.19 -11.37 -26.34
CA LYS A 329 9.55 -9.95 -26.49
C LYS A 329 8.49 -9.07 -25.82
N LEU A 330 8.95 -7.97 -25.20
CA LEU A 330 8.08 -6.99 -24.52
C LEU A 330 7.05 -6.37 -25.46
N ASP A 331 7.46 -5.98 -26.67
CA ASP A 331 6.56 -5.36 -27.66
C ASP A 331 5.39 -6.28 -28.03
N GLN A 332 5.62 -7.60 -28.13
CA GLN A 332 4.58 -8.58 -28.41
C GLN A 332 3.60 -8.70 -27.25
N LEU A 333 4.11 -8.75 -26.01
CA LEU A 333 3.29 -8.78 -24.79
C LEU A 333 2.37 -7.55 -24.72
N VAL A 334 2.95 -6.36 -24.91
CA VAL A 334 2.21 -5.10 -24.82
C VAL A 334 1.12 -5.02 -25.90
N LEU A 335 1.47 -5.32 -27.17
CA LEU A 335 0.51 -5.27 -28.27
C LEU A 335 -0.63 -6.29 -28.09
N ASP A 336 -0.31 -7.55 -27.76
CA ASP A 336 -1.31 -8.61 -27.62
C ASP A 336 -2.22 -8.34 -26.41
N LEU A 337 -1.66 -8.00 -25.24
CA LEU A 337 -2.46 -7.75 -24.04
C LEU A 337 -3.30 -6.47 -24.15
N SER A 338 -2.80 -5.40 -24.79
CA SER A 338 -3.58 -4.17 -25.00
C SER A 338 -4.86 -4.39 -25.81
N SER A 339 -4.88 -5.42 -26.68
CA SER A 339 -6.07 -5.79 -27.47
C SER A 339 -7.28 -6.25 -26.62
N ASN A 340 -7.04 -6.58 -25.35
CA ASN A 340 -8.09 -6.92 -24.38
C ASN A 340 -8.86 -5.69 -23.87
N ILE A 341 -8.33 -4.48 -24.04
CA ILE A 341 -8.99 -3.23 -23.65
C ILE A 341 -9.93 -2.81 -24.79
N LYS A 342 -11.22 -3.08 -24.61
CA LYS A 342 -12.27 -2.76 -25.58
C LYS A 342 -13.31 -1.86 -24.93
N TYR A 343 -13.44 -0.64 -25.44
CA TYR A 343 -14.46 0.31 -25.02
C TYR A 343 -15.08 0.96 -26.25
N THR A 344 -16.06 0.27 -26.84
CA THR A 344 -16.67 0.68 -28.11
C THR A 344 -17.54 1.92 -27.99
N ALA A 345 -17.97 2.29 -26.77
CA ALA A 345 -18.82 3.46 -26.54
C ALA A 345 -18.09 4.80 -26.74
N ASN A 346 -16.76 4.84 -26.58
CA ASN A 346 -15.97 6.05 -26.82
C ASN A 346 -14.52 5.72 -27.23
N VAL A 347 -14.19 6.02 -28.49
CA VAL A 347 -12.86 5.73 -29.07
C VAL A 347 -11.75 6.54 -28.39
N GLU A 348 -12.03 7.77 -27.98
CA GLU A 348 -11.05 8.64 -27.33
C GLU A 348 -10.66 8.09 -25.97
N LEU A 349 -11.64 7.68 -25.14
CA LEU A 349 -11.38 7.04 -23.86
C LEU A 349 -10.61 5.71 -24.03
N GLN A 350 -10.94 4.92 -25.06
CA GLN A 350 -10.19 3.71 -25.37
C GLN A 350 -8.71 4.02 -25.67
N ARG A 351 -8.42 5.09 -26.42
CA ARG A 351 -7.04 5.53 -26.70
C ARG A 351 -6.31 6.00 -25.45
N ILE A 352 -7.01 6.72 -24.56
CA ILE A 352 -6.45 7.13 -23.25
C ILE A 352 -6.07 5.88 -22.44
N MET A 353 -6.96 4.89 -22.34
CA MET A 353 -6.69 3.64 -21.64
C MET A 353 -5.55 2.84 -22.25
N HIS A 354 -5.49 2.74 -23.58
CA HIS A 354 -4.39 2.07 -24.30
C HIS A 354 -3.05 2.75 -24.00
N LYS A 355 -2.98 4.08 -24.13
CA LYS A 355 -1.76 4.83 -23.83
C LYS A 355 -1.32 4.63 -22.38
N ALA A 356 -2.23 4.81 -21.42
CA ALA A 356 -1.94 4.64 -20.00
C ALA A 356 -1.50 3.20 -19.66
N PHE A 357 -2.08 2.20 -20.33
CA PHE A 357 -1.72 0.80 -20.17
C PHE A 357 -0.29 0.54 -20.64
N VAL A 358 0.05 0.99 -21.85
CA VAL A 358 1.41 0.87 -22.40
C VAL A 358 2.42 1.58 -21.49
N ASP A 359 2.12 2.81 -21.04
CA ASP A 359 3.00 3.58 -20.15
C ASP A 359 3.31 2.82 -18.84
N ILE A 360 2.28 2.23 -18.22
CA ILE A 360 2.43 1.48 -16.96
C ILE A 360 3.17 0.16 -17.17
N VAL A 361 2.86 -0.60 -18.21
CA VAL A 361 3.53 -1.89 -18.47
C VAL A 361 5.02 -1.68 -18.80
N LEU A 362 5.35 -0.65 -19.57
CA LEU A 362 6.74 -0.27 -19.86
C LEU A 362 7.49 0.27 -18.63
N ALA A 363 6.80 0.98 -17.73
CA ALA A 363 7.40 1.41 -16.48
C ALA A 363 7.68 0.22 -15.54
N GLU A 364 6.74 -0.73 -15.45
CA GLU A 364 6.87 -1.91 -14.61
C GLU A 364 7.91 -2.91 -15.17
N SER A 365 8.05 -3.03 -16.50
CA SER A 365 9.06 -3.89 -17.12
C SER A 365 10.49 -3.48 -16.78
N LYS A 366 10.73 -2.18 -16.52
CA LYS A 366 12.03 -1.67 -16.07
C LYS A 366 12.38 -2.10 -14.65
N LYS A 367 11.38 -2.40 -13.80
CA LYS A 367 11.59 -2.90 -12.43
C LYS A 367 11.87 -4.40 -12.39
N GLU A 368 11.29 -5.16 -13.32
CA GLU A 368 11.28 -6.64 -13.30
C GLU A 368 12.50 -7.34 -13.94
N ALA A 369 13.62 -6.63 -14.16
CA ALA A 369 14.89 -7.17 -14.68
C ALA A 369 14.76 -8.15 -15.89
N GLY A 370 13.70 -8.00 -16.71
CA GLY A 370 13.44 -8.85 -17.88
C GLY A 370 12.60 -10.11 -17.63
N ASN A 371 12.01 -10.33 -16.45
CA ASN A 371 11.09 -11.45 -16.22
C ASN A 371 9.71 -11.21 -16.86
N LEU A 372 9.62 -11.54 -18.15
CA LEU A 372 8.40 -11.43 -18.97
C LEU A 372 7.22 -12.23 -18.41
N HIS A 373 7.46 -13.39 -17.80
CA HIS A 373 6.39 -14.22 -17.23
C HIS A 373 5.74 -13.54 -16.02
N ARG A 374 6.54 -13.00 -15.09
CA ARG A 374 6.02 -12.24 -13.95
C ARG A 374 5.29 -10.97 -14.40
N LEU A 375 5.84 -10.25 -15.38
CA LEU A 375 5.19 -9.09 -15.98
C LEU A 375 3.85 -9.45 -16.64
N THR A 376 3.78 -10.60 -17.33
CA THR A 376 2.53 -11.10 -17.94
C THR A 376 1.46 -11.29 -16.87
N ASN A 377 1.79 -11.94 -15.75
CA ASN A 377 0.85 -12.17 -14.66
C ASN A 377 0.35 -10.86 -14.03
N LYS A 378 1.24 -9.90 -13.76
CA LYS A 378 0.87 -8.57 -13.26
C LYS A 378 -0.05 -7.84 -14.23
N THR A 379 0.27 -7.88 -15.52
CA THR A 379 -0.50 -7.22 -16.58
C THR A 379 -1.89 -7.84 -16.74
N VAL A 380 -2.01 -9.16 -16.58
CA VAL A 380 -3.30 -9.86 -16.56
C VAL A 380 -4.14 -9.41 -15.36
N TYR A 381 -3.55 -9.28 -14.16
CA TYR A 381 -4.24 -8.75 -12.98
C TYR A 381 -4.79 -7.34 -13.24
N LEU A 382 -3.96 -6.46 -13.80
CA LEU A 382 -4.36 -5.10 -14.18
C LEU A 382 -5.54 -5.11 -15.15
N LEU A 383 -5.54 -5.98 -16.17
CA LEU A 383 -6.63 -6.08 -17.14
C LEU A 383 -7.92 -6.64 -16.52
N CYS A 384 -7.81 -7.60 -15.60
CA CYS A 384 -8.97 -8.14 -14.87
C CYS A 384 -9.64 -7.03 -14.05
N TRP A 385 -8.86 -6.29 -13.25
CA TRP A 385 -9.39 -5.18 -12.45
C TRP A 385 -9.90 -4.03 -13.30
N LEU A 386 -9.24 -3.70 -14.42
CA LEU A 386 -9.78 -2.73 -15.37
C LEU A 386 -11.17 -3.18 -15.85
N LYS A 387 -11.33 -4.41 -16.35
CA LYS A 387 -12.64 -4.93 -16.79
C LYS A 387 -13.69 -4.88 -15.68
N ARG A 388 -13.30 -5.18 -14.43
CA ARG A 388 -14.19 -5.18 -13.27
C ARG A 388 -14.77 -3.80 -12.96
N TYR A 389 -13.92 -2.78 -12.90
CA TYR A 389 -14.33 -1.42 -12.49
C TYR A 389 -14.71 -0.50 -13.67
N MET A 390 -14.46 -0.92 -14.91
CA MET A 390 -14.65 -0.10 -16.11
C MET A 390 -16.09 0.41 -16.27
N SER A 391 -17.09 -0.45 -16.09
CA SER A 391 -18.50 -0.08 -16.28
C SER A 391 -18.98 0.93 -15.24
N GLU A 392 -18.54 0.75 -13.99
CA GLU A 392 -18.88 1.64 -12.87
C GLU A 392 -18.25 3.03 -13.06
N LEU A 393 -16.97 3.08 -13.43
CA LEU A 393 -16.20 4.32 -13.57
C LEU A 393 -16.56 5.12 -14.83
N PHE A 394 -16.85 4.44 -15.95
CA PHE A 394 -16.94 5.10 -17.26
C PHE A 394 -18.28 4.94 -17.97
N SER A 395 -19.36 4.55 -17.28
CA SER A 395 -20.70 4.48 -17.91
C SER A 395 -21.12 5.84 -18.48
N ASN A 396 -21.39 5.90 -19.79
CA ASN A 396 -21.80 7.10 -20.55
C ASN A 396 -20.80 8.28 -20.49
N TRP A 397 -19.49 7.98 -20.45
CA TRP A 397 -18.43 8.97 -20.30
C TRP A 397 -18.37 10.02 -21.42
N LYS A 398 -18.18 11.29 -21.04
CA LYS A 398 -17.88 12.43 -21.91
C LYS A 398 -16.51 13.02 -21.58
N ASN A 399 -15.93 13.78 -22.51
CA ASN A 399 -14.57 14.35 -22.36
C ASN A 399 -14.36 15.22 -21.11
N SER A 400 -15.43 15.84 -20.58
CA SER A 400 -15.40 16.64 -19.34
C SER A 400 -15.56 15.82 -18.05
N ASP A 401 -15.89 14.54 -18.16
CA ASP A 401 -16.25 13.72 -17.00
C ASP A 401 -15.00 13.15 -16.34
N VAL A 402 -14.92 13.30 -15.02
CA VAL A 402 -13.86 12.72 -14.18
C VAL A 402 -14.53 11.90 -13.08
N ALA A 403 -14.33 10.58 -13.12
CA ALA A 403 -14.83 9.67 -12.07
C ALA A 403 -14.02 9.82 -10.78
N CYS A 404 -14.39 9.11 -9.71
CA CYS A 404 -13.65 9.07 -8.46
C CYS A 404 -13.49 7.63 -7.99
N PHE A 405 -12.26 7.25 -7.67
CA PHE A 405 -11.89 5.95 -7.11
C PHE A 405 -11.23 6.18 -5.76
N VAL A 406 -11.82 5.65 -4.70
CA VAL A 406 -11.32 5.78 -3.33
C VAL A 406 -10.84 4.42 -2.85
N TYR A 407 -9.59 4.37 -2.39
CA TYR A 407 -9.01 3.17 -1.80
C TYR A 407 -8.68 3.39 -0.31
N MET A 408 -9.46 2.75 0.56
CA MET A 408 -9.29 2.78 2.00
C MET A 408 -8.39 1.64 2.49
N GLY A 409 -7.26 1.98 3.14
CA GLY A 409 -6.30 1.01 3.70
C GLY A 409 -4.94 0.97 3.01
N GLY A 410 -4.79 1.66 1.87
CA GLY A 410 -3.53 1.73 1.12
C GLY A 410 -3.16 0.45 0.36
N CYS A 411 -2.24 0.56 -0.60
CA CYS A 411 -1.78 -0.58 -1.39
C CYS A 411 -0.90 -1.51 -0.56
N LYS A 412 -1.25 -2.80 -0.51
CA LYS A 412 -0.53 -3.84 0.25
C LYS A 412 0.49 -4.60 -0.59
N ASN A 413 0.31 -4.65 -1.91
CA ASN A 413 1.16 -5.41 -2.82
C ASN A 413 1.43 -4.67 -4.13
N GLU A 414 2.44 -5.14 -4.88
CA GLU A 414 2.89 -4.53 -6.13
C GLU A 414 1.81 -4.52 -7.23
N ASN A 415 0.90 -5.50 -7.24
CA ASN A 415 -0.17 -5.56 -8.25
C ASN A 415 -1.14 -4.41 -8.03
N GLU A 416 -1.61 -4.22 -6.78
CA GLU A 416 -2.47 -3.09 -6.41
C GLU A 416 -1.81 -1.76 -6.74
N ALA A 417 -0.53 -1.61 -6.39
CA ALA A 417 0.22 -0.40 -6.71
C ALA A 417 0.25 -0.12 -8.22
N MET A 418 0.52 -1.14 -9.05
CA MET A 418 0.51 -1.03 -10.51
C MET A 418 -0.88 -0.60 -11.05
N PHE A 419 -1.96 -1.17 -10.51
CA PHE A 419 -3.32 -0.84 -10.92
C PHE A 419 -3.74 0.58 -10.50
N ILE A 420 -3.43 0.99 -9.28
CA ILE A 420 -3.73 2.33 -8.77
C ILE A 420 -2.94 3.39 -9.52
N SER A 421 -1.66 3.14 -9.82
CA SER A 421 -0.85 3.97 -10.73
C SER A 421 -1.47 4.09 -12.13
N PHE A 422 -2.05 3.01 -12.65
CA PHE A 422 -2.76 3.03 -13.92
C PHE A 422 -4.03 3.90 -13.86
N LEU A 423 -4.86 3.77 -12.82
CA LEU A 423 -6.04 4.61 -12.64
C LEU A 423 -5.68 6.10 -12.54
N GLY A 424 -4.56 6.45 -11.90
CA GLY A 424 -4.08 7.83 -11.79
C GLY A 424 -3.72 8.50 -13.13
N ARG A 425 -3.65 7.73 -14.23
CA ARG A 425 -3.41 8.21 -15.60
C ARG A 425 -4.68 8.24 -16.46
N LEU A 426 -5.84 7.91 -15.89
CA LEU A 426 -7.15 7.95 -16.54
C LEU A 426 -7.94 9.17 -16.03
N PRO A 427 -9.09 9.52 -16.65
CA PRO A 427 -9.94 10.61 -16.16
C PRO A 427 -10.71 10.16 -14.90
N ILE A 428 -9.96 9.90 -13.83
CA ILE A 428 -10.40 9.43 -12.51
C ILE A 428 -9.61 10.20 -11.46
N ASP A 429 -10.31 10.77 -10.48
CA ASP A 429 -9.71 11.19 -9.23
C ASP A 429 -9.44 9.96 -8.35
N VAL A 430 -8.17 9.64 -8.13
CA VAL A 430 -7.73 8.52 -7.32
C VAL A 430 -7.29 9.04 -5.94
N LEU A 431 -8.04 8.65 -4.92
CA LEU A 431 -7.79 8.99 -3.52
C LEU A 431 -7.41 7.73 -2.75
N ILE A 432 -6.23 7.75 -2.12
CA ILE A 432 -5.76 6.66 -1.26
C ILE A 432 -5.76 7.16 0.17
N LEU A 433 -6.53 6.49 1.02
CA LEU A 433 -6.66 6.82 2.44
C LEU A 433 -5.90 5.81 3.28
N CYS A 434 -4.87 6.28 3.98
CA CYS A 434 -4.05 5.52 4.91
C CYS A 434 -4.17 6.10 6.33
N PRO A 435 -5.35 6.01 6.97
CA PRO A 435 -5.57 6.63 8.28
C PRO A 435 -4.72 6.00 9.39
N ASN A 436 -4.35 4.73 9.25
CA ASN A 436 -3.48 4.04 10.20
C ASN A 436 -2.01 4.20 9.78
N LEU A 437 -1.25 5.04 10.50
CA LEU A 437 0.17 5.28 10.24
C LEU A 437 1.06 4.05 10.51
N ASN A 438 0.55 3.02 11.20
CA ASN A 438 1.29 1.77 11.44
C ASN A 438 1.29 0.84 10.21
N THR A 439 0.40 1.05 9.25
CA THR A 439 0.33 0.27 8.01
C THR A 439 1.02 1.02 6.88
N LYS A 440 2.03 0.40 6.26
CA LYS A 440 2.77 1.01 5.15
C LYS A 440 2.10 0.72 3.81
N CYS A 441 1.82 1.77 3.04
CA CYS A 441 1.38 1.68 1.65
C CYS A 441 2.60 1.53 0.73
N CYS A 442 2.65 0.48 -0.09
CA CYS A 442 3.80 0.18 -0.95
C CYS A 442 3.82 0.98 -2.27
N LEU A 443 2.76 1.74 -2.57
CA LEU A 443 2.67 2.52 -3.80
C LEU A 443 3.70 3.65 -3.82
N GLN A 444 4.43 3.74 -4.94
CA GLN A 444 5.32 4.83 -5.29
C GLN A 444 5.07 5.21 -6.76
N ASP A 445 4.73 6.47 -7.02
CA ASP A 445 4.54 7.00 -8.37
C ASP A 445 4.97 8.48 -8.42
N LYS A 446 5.55 8.91 -9.54
CA LYS A 446 5.98 10.30 -9.73
C LYS A 446 4.80 11.28 -9.80
N LEU A 447 3.62 10.80 -10.19
CA LEU A 447 2.41 11.61 -10.28
C LEU A 447 1.62 11.65 -8.96
N LEU A 448 2.02 10.86 -7.96
CA LEU A 448 1.30 10.78 -6.68
C LEU A 448 1.62 12.01 -5.82
N TYR A 449 0.58 12.75 -5.42
CA TYR A 449 0.71 13.81 -4.41
C TYR A 449 0.44 13.25 -3.02
N GLU A 450 1.23 13.65 -2.02
CA GLU A 450 1.12 13.11 -0.66
C GLU A 450 0.79 14.19 0.36
N VAL A 451 -0.26 13.93 1.16
CA VAL A 451 -0.63 14.71 2.32
C VAL A 451 -0.36 13.86 3.55
N ASN A 452 0.39 14.41 4.52
CA ASN A 452 0.79 13.69 5.73
C ASN A 452 0.28 14.42 6.95
N TYR A 453 -0.60 13.77 7.70
CA TYR A 453 -1.06 14.20 9.01
C TYR A 453 -0.41 13.37 10.12
N THR A 454 -0.39 13.91 11.34
CA THR A 454 0.25 13.27 12.50
C THR A 454 -0.64 12.26 13.22
N GLU A 455 -1.95 12.41 13.11
CA GLU A 455 -2.89 11.55 13.83
C GLU A 455 -3.11 10.21 13.11
N SER A 456 -3.05 9.11 13.87
CA SER A 456 -3.29 7.75 13.38
C SER A 456 -4.63 7.21 13.90
N LEU A 457 -5.40 6.57 13.02
CA LEU A 457 -6.71 5.95 13.30
C LEU A 457 -6.77 4.54 12.72
N SER A 458 -7.22 3.58 13.52
CA SER A 458 -7.49 2.20 13.08
C SER A 458 -8.85 2.05 12.41
N ILE A 459 -9.15 2.90 11.43
CA ILE A 459 -10.35 2.79 10.58
C ILE A 459 -9.91 2.13 9.28
N ASN A 460 -10.54 1.02 8.92
CA ASN A 460 -10.21 0.23 7.72
C ASN A 460 -11.35 0.16 6.70
N ARG A 461 -12.51 0.77 7.00
CA ARG A 461 -13.68 0.81 6.13
C ARG A 461 -14.19 2.22 5.97
N PHE A 462 -14.59 2.55 4.74
CA PHE A 462 -15.28 3.78 4.40
C PHE A 462 -16.71 3.76 4.98
N PRO A 463 -17.26 4.88 5.48
CA PRO A 463 -18.63 4.94 5.99
C PRO A 463 -19.69 4.47 4.97
N GLU A 464 -20.66 3.65 5.39
CA GLU A 464 -21.74 3.16 4.52
C GLU A 464 -23.01 4.03 4.58
N ASP A 465 -23.73 4.17 3.45
CA ASP A 465 -24.89 5.07 3.27
C ASP A 465 -26.08 4.81 4.23
N ASN A 466 -26.20 3.61 4.79
CA ASN A 466 -27.34 3.16 5.62
C ASN A 466 -26.99 2.86 7.08
N SER A 467 -25.76 3.12 7.52
CA SER A 467 -25.44 2.99 8.94
C SER A 467 -25.83 4.28 9.65
N PRO A 468 -26.67 4.27 10.70
CA PRO A 468 -26.83 5.46 11.53
C PRO A 468 -25.44 5.77 12.08
N VAL A 469 -24.80 6.81 11.53
CA VAL A 469 -23.51 7.30 12.01
C VAL A 469 -23.74 7.64 13.48
N LYS A 470 -23.36 6.75 14.39
CA LYS A 470 -23.36 7.01 15.82
C LYS A 470 -22.20 7.97 16.06
N ILE A 471 -22.49 9.26 15.89
CA ILE A 471 -21.56 10.34 16.15
C ILE A 471 -21.41 10.41 17.67
N GLY A 472 -20.23 10.03 18.17
CA GLY A 472 -19.86 10.32 19.54
C GLY A 472 -19.80 11.83 19.72
N THR A 473 -20.46 12.35 20.75
CA THR A 473 -20.34 13.78 21.10
C THR A 473 -18.93 14.07 21.62
N VAL A 474 -18.53 15.34 21.68
CA VAL A 474 -17.27 15.77 22.34
C VAL A 474 -17.19 15.20 23.76
N ALA A 475 -18.31 15.08 24.47
CA ALA A 475 -18.38 14.44 25.77
C ALA A 475 -18.11 12.91 25.71
N TYR A 476 -18.64 12.20 24.71
CA TYR A 476 -18.39 10.76 24.52
C TYR A 476 -16.93 10.45 24.16
N HIS A 477 -16.31 11.31 23.34
CA HIS A 477 -14.90 11.16 22.99
C HIS A 477 -13.98 11.61 24.12
N ALA A 478 -14.31 12.68 24.86
CA ALA A 478 -13.61 13.05 26.08
C ALA A 478 -13.71 11.98 27.17
N GLU A 479 -14.89 11.35 27.34
CA GLU A 479 -15.08 10.18 28.20
C GLU A 479 -14.25 8.99 27.72
N ARG A 480 -14.17 8.74 26.41
CA ARG A 480 -13.31 7.67 25.87
C ARG A 480 -11.81 7.94 25.96
N ASP A 481 -11.37 9.18 25.81
CA ASP A 481 -9.96 9.56 25.90
C ASP A 481 -9.51 9.60 27.36
N LEU A 482 -10.34 10.16 28.27
CA LEU A 482 -10.16 10.02 29.72
C LEU A 482 -10.17 8.54 30.11
N ASP A 483 -11.11 7.74 29.61
CA ASP A 483 -11.16 6.31 29.89
C ASP A 483 -9.91 5.59 29.37
N THR A 484 -9.42 5.90 28.17
CA THR A 484 -8.27 5.20 27.59
C THR A 484 -6.99 5.55 28.36
N LEU A 485 -6.83 6.82 28.75
CA LEU A 485 -5.77 7.27 29.66
C LEU A 485 -5.93 6.69 31.08
N MET A 486 -7.16 6.48 31.55
CA MET A 486 -7.44 5.96 32.89
C MET A 486 -7.34 4.43 33.00
N TYR A 487 -7.56 3.67 31.92
CA TYR A 487 -7.65 2.20 31.96
C TYR A 487 -6.47 1.46 31.28
N GLN A 488 -5.58 2.14 30.55
CA GLN A 488 -4.33 1.53 30.06
C GLN A 488 -3.25 1.54 31.16
N ASP A 489 -2.74 0.36 31.53
CA ASP A 489 -1.61 0.15 32.46
C ASP A 489 -1.76 0.70 33.89
N THR A 490 -2.97 1.08 34.31
CA THR A 490 -3.26 1.63 35.66
C THR A 490 -3.87 0.60 36.63
N GLY A 491 -4.22 -0.60 36.17
CA GLY A 491 -4.96 -1.60 36.97
C GLY A 491 -6.45 -1.28 37.17
N MET A 492 -6.98 -0.28 36.48
CA MET A 492 -8.40 0.04 36.41
C MET A 492 -9.03 -0.64 35.18
N TYR A 493 -10.28 -1.08 35.28
CA TYR A 493 -11.00 -1.75 34.18
C TYR A 493 -12.39 -1.14 33.95
N ARG A 494 -12.83 -1.09 32.69
CA ARG A 494 -14.19 -0.69 32.31
C ARG A 494 -15.21 -1.76 32.73
N ASN A 495 -16.44 -1.32 32.98
CA ASN A 495 -17.56 -2.24 33.21
C ASN A 495 -17.77 -3.16 32.00
N GLN A 496 -17.77 -4.48 32.24
CA GLN A 496 -17.94 -5.53 31.24
C GLN A 496 -16.95 -5.39 30.06
N GLN A 497 -15.72 -4.97 30.35
CA GLN A 497 -14.65 -4.78 29.36
C GLN A 497 -14.31 -6.05 28.58
N TYR A 498 -14.46 -7.21 29.21
CA TYR A 498 -14.01 -8.49 28.68
C TYR A 498 -15.17 -9.45 28.49
N GLY A 499 -15.26 -10.05 27.29
CA GLY A 499 -16.25 -11.07 26.95
C GLY A 499 -15.78 -12.52 27.16
N LYS A 500 -14.50 -12.72 27.51
CA LYS A 500 -13.90 -14.06 27.70
C LYS A 500 -13.03 -14.11 28.94
N ALA A 501 -13.06 -15.25 29.63
CA ALA A 501 -12.22 -15.51 30.80
C ALA A 501 -11.68 -16.95 30.86
N ASN A 502 -10.58 -17.16 31.57
CA ASN A 502 -10.01 -18.45 31.95
C ASN A 502 -9.95 -18.53 33.47
N VAL A 503 -10.37 -19.67 34.02
CA VAL A 503 -10.43 -19.84 35.48
C VAL A 503 -9.12 -20.42 35.99
N ILE A 504 -8.61 -19.82 37.06
CA ILE A 504 -7.48 -20.31 37.84
C ILE A 504 -8.01 -20.63 39.24
N ASN A 505 -8.05 -21.90 39.61
CA ASN A 505 -8.45 -22.28 40.96
C ASN A 505 -7.31 -21.95 41.93
N LEU A 506 -7.62 -21.14 42.95
CA LEU A 506 -6.68 -20.75 43.98
C LEU A 506 -6.43 -21.91 44.94
N GLN A 507 -5.19 -22.02 45.40
CA GLN A 507 -4.82 -22.81 46.57
C GLN A 507 -4.75 -21.85 47.76
N THR A 508 -5.64 -22.04 48.75
CA THR A 508 -5.86 -21.07 49.84
C THR A 508 -5.79 -21.75 51.19
N MET A 509 -5.43 -21.03 52.25
CA MET A 509 -5.75 -21.45 53.62
C MET A 509 -7.21 -21.13 53.95
N TYR A 510 -7.82 -21.87 54.88
CA TYR A 510 -9.20 -21.64 55.29
C TYR A 510 -9.44 -20.19 55.76
N GLU A 511 -8.49 -19.61 56.48
CA GLU A 511 -8.55 -18.23 56.96
C GLU A 511 -8.51 -17.19 55.83
N GLU A 512 -7.87 -17.50 54.69
CA GLU A 512 -7.78 -16.60 53.53
C GLU A 512 -9.08 -16.52 52.74
N ILE A 513 -9.89 -17.59 52.78
CA ILE A 513 -11.17 -17.65 52.07
C ILE A 513 -12.02 -16.42 52.37
N LYS A 514 -12.20 -16.06 53.65
CA LYS A 514 -13.03 -14.92 54.06
C LYS A 514 -12.52 -13.59 53.48
N ILE A 515 -11.20 -13.42 53.42
CA ILE A 515 -10.56 -12.20 52.90
C ILE A 515 -10.80 -12.10 51.39
N LEU A 516 -10.51 -13.18 50.67
CA LEU A 516 -10.63 -13.24 49.22
C LEU A 516 -12.08 -13.22 48.76
N TRP A 517 -13.02 -13.78 49.55
CA TRP A 517 -14.44 -13.86 49.22
C TRP A 517 -15.04 -12.49 48.88
N ASP A 518 -14.77 -11.48 49.72
CA ASP A 518 -15.28 -10.12 49.50
C ASP A 518 -14.42 -9.27 48.55
N GLN A 519 -13.22 -9.75 48.20
CA GLN A 519 -12.28 -9.04 47.33
C GLN A 519 -12.67 -9.17 45.85
N GLU A 520 -12.60 -8.06 45.11
CA GLU A 520 -12.77 -8.07 43.64
C GLU A 520 -11.67 -8.89 42.96
N LEU A 521 -12.01 -9.58 41.87
CA LEU A 521 -11.09 -10.47 41.16
C LEU A 521 -9.79 -9.78 40.74
N LYS A 522 -9.85 -8.52 40.32
CA LYS A 522 -8.67 -7.75 39.89
C LYS A 522 -7.59 -7.55 40.96
N TYR A 523 -7.95 -7.69 42.24
CA TYR A 523 -7.00 -7.56 43.35
C TYR A 523 -6.53 -8.90 43.91
N ARG A 524 -7.10 -10.02 43.41
CA ARG A 524 -6.72 -11.36 43.87
C ARG A 524 -5.43 -11.82 43.19
N PRO A 525 -4.61 -12.63 43.89
CA PRO A 525 -3.39 -13.18 43.32
C PRO A 525 -3.70 -14.06 42.10
N GLY A 526 -2.91 -13.92 41.03
CA GLY A 526 -3.08 -14.67 39.79
C GLY A 526 -4.03 -14.03 38.76
N PHE A 527 -4.66 -12.90 39.09
CA PHE A 527 -5.42 -12.12 38.11
C PHE A 527 -4.50 -11.55 37.03
N SER A 528 -4.89 -11.72 35.76
CA SER A 528 -4.17 -11.13 34.63
C SER A 528 -5.05 -11.00 33.40
N THR A 529 -4.66 -10.15 32.46
CA THR A 529 -5.36 -9.96 31.19
C THR A 529 -4.38 -10.16 30.05
N VAL A 530 -4.64 -11.14 29.18
CA VAL A 530 -3.77 -11.49 28.05
C VAL A 530 -4.64 -11.62 26.81
N ASP A 531 -4.30 -10.91 25.72
CA ASP A 531 -4.97 -10.98 24.42
C ASP A 531 -6.51 -10.84 24.48
N GLY A 532 -7.00 -9.96 25.37
CA GLY A 532 -8.45 -9.72 25.54
C GLY A 532 -9.20 -10.81 26.31
N VAL A 533 -8.48 -11.75 26.93
CA VAL A 533 -9.02 -12.78 27.84
C VAL A 533 -8.54 -12.52 29.25
N VAL A 534 -9.44 -12.64 30.23
CA VAL A 534 -9.12 -12.45 31.66
C VAL A 534 -8.84 -13.78 32.32
N ASN A 535 -7.69 -13.92 32.97
CA ASN A 535 -7.45 -15.02 33.89
C ASN A 535 -8.03 -14.65 35.25
N ILE A 536 -9.09 -15.32 35.67
CA ILE A 536 -9.84 -15.04 36.90
C ILE A 536 -9.47 -16.04 38.00
N PRO A 537 -8.93 -15.59 39.14
CA PRO A 537 -8.60 -16.44 40.28
C PRO A 537 -9.85 -16.70 41.16
N VAL A 538 -10.21 -17.97 41.29
CA VAL A 538 -11.49 -18.42 41.83
C VAL A 538 -11.27 -19.39 42.99
N ILE A 539 -12.11 -19.29 44.02
CA ILE A 539 -12.11 -20.22 45.15
C ILE A 539 -12.99 -21.41 44.80
N PHE A 540 -12.42 -22.61 44.84
CA PHE A 540 -13.19 -23.84 44.76
C PHE A 540 -12.76 -24.78 45.88
N ALA A 541 -13.54 -24.81 46.97
CA ALA A 541 -13.12 -25.45 48.20
C ALA A 541 -14.24 -26.29 48.86
N LYS A 542 -13.81 -27.26 49.66
CA LYS A 542 -14.63 -28.05 50.58
C LYS A 542 -14.10 -27.84 51.99
N VAL A 543 -14.98 -27.49 52.92
CA VAL A 543 -14.67 -27.29 54.33
C VAL A 543 -15.29 -28.45 55.11
N SER A 544 -14.42 -29.27 55.68
CA SER A 544 -14.75 -30.49 56.42
C SER A 544 -14.54 -30.28 57.92
N GLY A 545 -15.56 -30.61 58.72
CA GLY A 545 -15.55 -30.47 60.18
C GLY A 545 -15.92 -29.07 60.68
N VAL A 546 -15.88 -28.93 62.01
CA VAL A 546 -16.26 -27.74 62.77
C VAL A 546 -15.11 -27.36 63.70
N LYS A 547 -14.55 -26.16 63.53
CA LYS A 547 -13.42 -25.66 64.33
C LYS A 547 -13.77 -25.66 65.82
N ASP A 548 -12.92 -26.32 66.62
CA ASP A 548 -13.07 -26.52 68.07
C ASP A 548 -14.41 -27.14 68.49
N GLY A 549 -15.15 -27.77 67.56
CA GLY A 549 -16.50 -28.30 67.79
C GLY A 549 -17.58 -27.23 68.04
N LEU A 550 -17.25 -25.94 67.86
CA LEU A 550 -18.13 -24.82 68.19
C LEU A 550 -19.14 -24.51 67.07
N VAL A 551 -20.34 -25.06 67.22
CA VAL A 551 -21.43 -24.97 66.22
C VAL A 551 -21.92 -23.53 65.99
N ALA A 552 -22.09 -22.73 67.04
CA ALA A 552 -22.58 -21.36 66.88
C ALA A 552 -21.59 -20.46 66.10
N PRO A 553 -20.29 -20.40 66.45
CA PRO A 553 -19.28 -19.71 65.64
C PRO A 553 -19.18 -20.21 64.19
N TYR A 554 -19.36 -21.50 63.95
CA TYR A 554 -19.38 -22.07 62.60
C TYR A 554 -20.53 -21.52 61.74
N TRP A 555 -21.74 -21.41 62.29
CA TRP A 555 -22.84 -20.79 61.55
C TRP A 555 -22.65 -19.29 61.35
N VAL A 556 -21.99 -18.61 62.30
CA VAL A 556 -21.61 -17.20 62.12
C VAL A 556 -20.61 -17.04 60.98
N SER A 557 -19.59 -17.90 60.87
CA SER A 557 -18.61 -17.81 59.78
C SER A 557 -19.22 -18.08 58.41
N ILE A 558 -20.16 -19.02 58.31
CA ILE A 558 -20.93 -19.24 57.07
C ILE A 558 -21.80 -18.02 56.75
N LYS A 559 -22.46 -17.42 57.76
CA LYS A 559 -23.27 -16.21 57.56
C LYS A 559 -22.47 -15.07 56.96
N GLU A 560 -21.24 -14.89 57.39
CA GLU A 560 -20.35 -13.83 56.86
C GLU A 560 -20.01 -14.00 55.38
N LEU A 561 -20.15 -15.21 54.83
CA LEU A 561 -19.95 -15.50 53.40
C LEU A 561 -21.24 -15.31 52.59
N ILE A 562 -22.40 -15.15 53.22
CA ILE A 562 -23.67 -14.91 52.52
C ILE A 562 -23.76 -13.41 52.20
N THR A 563 -23.53 -13.09 50.93
CA THR A 563 -23.62 -11.72 50.38
C THR A 563 -24.72 -11.64 49.31
N ASP A 564 -25.01 -10.43 48.80
CA ASP A 564 -26.03 -10.21 47.76
C ASP A 564 -25.79 -11.03 46.48
N ASP A 565 -24.53 -11.34 46.17
CA ASP A 565 -24.13 -12.14 45.01
C ASP A 565 -23.82 -13.60 45.41
N THR A 566 -24.46 -14.13 46.47
CA THR A 566 -24.29 -15.52 46.95
C THR A 566 -25.57 -16.33 46.83
N ILE A 567 -25.51 -17.46 46.13
CA ILE A 567 -26.55 -18.49 46.17
C ILE A 567 -26.25 -19.43 47.33
N LEU A 568 -27.21 -19.52 48.24
CA LEU A 568 -27.15 -20.42 49.38
C LEU A 568 -27.97 -21.69 49.10
N ILE A 569 -27.30 -22.84 49.06
CA ILE A 569 -27.91 -24.15 48.89
C ILE A 569 -27.90 -24.85 50.25
N LYS A 570 -29.10 -25.11 50.79
CA LYS A 570 -29.30 -25.79 52.08
C LYS A 570 -29.82 -27.22 51.96
N ASN A 571 -30.38 -27.56 50.81
CA ASN A 571 -31.03 -28.85 50.55
C ASN A 571 -30.22 -29.61 49.51
N VAL A 572 -29.88 -30.86 49.82
CA VAL A 572 -29.05 -31.73 48.98
C VAL A 572 -29.90 -32.91 48.50
N PRO A 573 -30.08 -33.11 47.19
CA PRO A 573 -29.54 -32.32 46.08
C PRO A 573 -30.32 -31.01 45.80
N TYR A 574 -29.65 -30.04 45.21
CA TYR A 574 -30.25 -28.78 44.71
C TYR A 574 -31.09 -29.03 43.45
N ILE A 575 -30.59 -29.87 42.54
CA ILE A 575 -31.30 -30.37 41.36
C ILE A 575 -31.49 -31.89 41.53
N SER A 576 -32.77 -32.28 41.65
CA SER A 576 -33.14 -33.70 41.66
C SER A 576 -32.83 -34.36 40.32
N SER A 577 -32.39 -35.62 40.35
CA SER A 577 -32.21 -36.46 39.15
C SER A 577 -33.50 -36.70 38.36
N THR A 578 -34.66 -36.53 39.01
CA THR A 578 -35.99 -36.63 38.40
C THR A 578 -36.53 -35.30 37.87
N ALA A 579 -35.78 -34.19 37.99
CA ALA A 579 -36.23 -32.89 37.51
C ALA A 579 -36.41 -32.88 35.98
N ALA A 580 -37.49 -32.25 35.52
CA ALA A 580 -37.77 -32.11 34.10
C ALA A 580 -36.70 -31.23 33.43
N ASN A 581 -36.06 -31.76 32.38
CA ASN A 581 -35.09 -31.03 31.58
C ASN A 581 -35.50 -31.10 30.09
N PRO A 582 -36.10 -30.03 29.53
CA PRO A 582 -36.59 -30.02 28.16
C PRO A 582 -35.47 -30.11 27.11
N MET A 583 -34.21 -29.84 27.49
CA MET A 583 -33.07 -29.88 26.58
C MET A 583 -32.56 -31.31 26.34
N LYS A 584 -32.97 -32.30 27.14
CA LYS A 584 -32.58 -33.71 26.96
C LYS A 584 -32.93 -34.24 25.57
N ALA A 585 -34.08 -33.85 25.01
CA ALA A 585 -34.53 -34.28 23.68
C ALA A 585 -33.62 -33.81 22.54
N TYR A 586 -32.88 -32.72 22.74
CA TYR A 586 -32.05 -32.07 21.70
C TYR A 586 -30.54 -32.27 21.93
N ALA A 587 -30.13 -32.87 23.04
CA ALA A 587 -28.71 -32.97 23.37
C ALA A 587 -27.88 -33.72 22.32
N ALA A 588 -28.46 -34.76 21.69
CA ALA A 588 -27.79 -35.55 20.66
C ALA A 588 -27.53 -34.79 19.35
N GLU A 589 -28.38 -33.84 18.97
CA GLU A 589 -28.18 -33.03 17.74
C GLU A 589 -27.14 -31.91 17.93
N PHE A 590 -26.91 -31.51 19.19
CA PHE A 590 -26.00 -30.43 19.56
C PHE A 590 -24.54 -30.87 19.68
N TYR A 591 -24.24 -32.16 19.58
CA TYR A 591 -22.89 -32.69 19.71
C TYR A 591 -22.57 -33.71 18.64
N LYS A 592 -21.47 -33.50 17.92
CA LYS A 592 -21.04 -34.40 16.85
C LYS A 592 -19.51 -34.43 16.77
N ASN A 593 -18.94 -35.63 16.62
CA ASN A 593 -17.51 -35.85 16.44
C ASN A 593 -16.63 -35.15 17.50
N GLY A 594 -17.03 -35.21 18.77
CA GLY A 594 -16.25 -34.59 19.86
C GLY A 594 -16.42 -33.07 19.99
N LYS A 595 -17.27 -32.43 19.17
CA LYS A 595 -17.43 -30.97 19.15
C LYS A 595 -18.89 -30.53 19.28
N LEU A 596 -19.10 -29.54 20.13
CA LEU A 596 -20.37 -28.84 20.30
C LEU A 596 -20.72 -28.04 19.03
N GLN A 597 -21.92 -28.24 18.52
CA GLN A 597 -22.43 -27.59 17.31
C GLN A 597 -23.00 -26.20 17.66
N LYS A 598 -22.14 -25.27 18.08
CA LYS A 598 -22.54 -23.96 18.61
C LYS A 598 -23.52 -23.19 17.72
N ASN A 599 -23.27 -23.14 16.42
CA ASN A 599 -24.16 -22.47 15.46
C ASN A 599 -25.56 -23.12 15.40
N LYS A 600 -25.64 -24.46 15.53
CA LYS A 600 -26.93 -25.15 15.59
C LYS A 600 -27.66 -24.84 16.89
N ILE A 601 -26.95 -24.81 18.02
CA ILE A 601 -27.52 -24.46 19.33
C ILE A 601 -28.08 -23.03 19.30
N LYS A 602 -27.27 -22.04 18.88
CA LYS A 602 -27.67 -20.63 18.83
C LYS A 602 -28.87 -20.37 17.93
N ASN A 603 -29.01 -21.13 16.84
CA ASN A 603 -30.12 -21.01 15.90
C ASN A 603 -31.34 -21.90 16.26
N HIS A 604 -31.26 -22.72 17.31
CA HIS A 604 -32.35 -23.62 17.67
C HIS A 604 -33.51 -22.85 18.34
N PRO A 605 -34.77 -23.07 17.94
CA PRO A 605 -35.92 -22.29 18.46
C PRO A 605 -36.13 -22.37 19.98
N LYS A 606 -35.62 -23.42 20.63
CA LYS A 606 -35.72 -23.64 22.08
C LYS A 606 -34.47 -23.21 22.86
N TYR A 607 -33.50 -22.54 22.22
CA TYR A 607 -32.28 -22.11 22.90
C TYR A 607 -32.59 -21.00 23.94
N PRO A 608 -32.37 -21.24 25.24
CA PRO A 608 -32.86 -20.33 26.28
C PRO A 608 -32.00 -19.07 26.45
N TYR A 609 -30.76 -19.07 25.95
CA TYR A 609 -29.80 -18.00 26.20
C TYR A 609 -29.68 -17.00 25.03
N GLY A 610 -30.52 -17.10 24.01
CA GLY A 610 -30.52 -16.17 22.87
C GLY A 610 -30.75 -14.69 23.25
N ILE A 611 -31.27 -14.44 24.45
CA ILE A 611 -31.48 -13.09 25.02
C ILE A 611 -30.20 -12.47 25.62
N LEU A 612 -29.15 -13.27 25.87
CA LEU A 612 -27.89 -12.77 26.43
C LEU A 612 -27.07 -12.08 25.34
N ARG A 613 -26.08 -11.26 25.73
CA ARG A 613 -25.11 -10.70 24.77
C ARG A 613 -24.35 -11.82 24.06
N GLU A 614 -24.04 -11.61 22.79
CA GLU A 614 -23.42 -12.64 21.95
C GLU A 614 -22.11 -13.19 22.54
N ASP A 615 -21.26 -12.32 23.08
CA ASP A 615 -20.01 -12.71 23.73
C ASP A 615 -20.23 -13.63 24.94
N MET A 616 -21.28 -13.37 25.73
CA MET A 616 -21.63 -14.19 26.90
C MET A 616 -22.18 -15.56 26.48
N GLN A 617 -22.99 -15.60 25.41
CA GLN A 617 -23.45 -16.87 24.84
C GLN A 617 -22.27 -17.71 24.35
N GLU A 618 -21.33 -17.08 23.62
CA GLU A 618 -20.13 -17.75 23.13
C GLU A 618 -19.27 -18.27 24.28
N PHE A 619 -19.04 -17.45 25.31
CA PHE A 619 -18.32 -17.82 26.51
C PHE A 619 -18.94 -19.02 27.24
N MET A 620 -20.26 -19.02 27.45
CA MET A 620 -20.94 -20.16 28.08
C MET A 620 -20.80 -21.45 27.27
N LEU A 621 -20.92 -21.37 25.94
CA LEU A 621 -20.77 -22.53 25.06
C LEU A 621 -19.31 -23.00 24.98
N ASP A 622 -18.34 -22.10 25.04
CA ASP A 622 -16.91 -22.41 25.18
C ASP A 622 -16.63 -23.18 26.47
N LYS A 623 -17.19 -22.75 27.60
CA LYS A 623 -17.04 -23.46 28.88
C LYS A 623 -17.77 -24.79 28.91
N LEU A 624 -18.91 -24.91 28.23
CA LEU A 624 -19.58 -26.20 28.04
C LEU A 624 -18.70 -27.17 27.24
N GLN A 625 -18.13 -26.72 26.12
CA GLN A 625 -17.18 -27.53 25.36
C GLN A 625 -15.97 -27.93 26.22
N SER A 626 -15.42 -26.99 27.00
CA SER A 626 -14.26 -27.23 27.88
C SER A 626 -14.55 -28.30 28.94
N LEU A 627 -15.74 -28.26 29.55
CA LEU A 627 -16.18 -29.25 30.55
C LEU A 627 -16.16 -30.68 29.97
N ILE A 628 -16.64 -30.83 28.73
CA ILE A 628 -16.69 -32.11 28.02
C ILE A 628 -15.28 -32.56 27.61
N GLU A 629 -14.49 -31.68 27.00
CA GLU A 629 -13.13 -31.98 26.54
C GLU A 629 -12.20 -32.39 27.68
N GLN A 630 -12.29 -31.70 28.82
CA GLN A 630 -11.50 -32.00 30.01
C GLN A 630 -11.98 -33.25 30.76
N LYS A 631 -13.14 -33.80 30.36
CA LYS A 631 -13.82 -34.94 30.98
C LYS A 631 -13.98 -34.77 32.49
N LEU A 632 -14.41 -33.60 32.96
CA LEU A 632 -14.46 -33.29 34.39
C LEU A 632 -15.45 -34.18 35.17
N ILE A 633 -16.51 -34.64 34.49
CA ILE A 633 -17.55 -35.51 35.05
C ILE A 633 -17.33 -36.96 34.60
N LYS A 634 -17.52 -37.91 35.54
CA LYS A 634 -17.45 -39.35 35.28
C LYS A 634 -18.46 -39.78 34.21
N GLY A 635 -18.06 -40.69 33.33
CA GLY A 635 -18.90 -41.22 32.26
C GLY A 635 -18.86 -40.45 30.93
N ILE A 636 -18.22 -39.27 30.88
CA ILE A 636 -18.03 -38.53 29.61
C ILE A 636 -17.14 -39.33 28.67
N GLY A 637 -17.67 -39.66 27.49
CA GLY A 637 -16.99 -40.47 26.47
C GLY A 637 -16.98 -41.97 26.77
N GLU A 638 -17.68 -42.42 27.81
CA GLU A 638 -17.82 -43.84 28.17
C GLU A 638 -19.27 -44.32 28.00
N ASN A 639 -20.23 -43.61 28.59
CA ASN A 639 -21.63 -44.03 28.65
C ASN A 639 -22.63 -42.93 28.20
N GLY A 640 -22.16 -41.91 27.49
CA GLY A 640 -23.01 -40.84 26.94
C GLY A 640 -23.34 -39.72 27.92
N THR A 641 -22.62 -39.61 29.05
CA THR A 641 -22.84 -38.54 30.04
C THR A 641 -22.66 -37.13 29.44
N GLU A 642 -21.90 -36.99 28.34
CA GLU A 642 -21.79 -35.74 27.58
C GLU A 642 -23.15 -35.16 27.16
N TYR A 643 -24.14 -36.00 26.82
CA TYR A 643 -25.47 -35.52 26.44
C TYR A 643 -26.24 -34.99 27.66
N THR A 644 -26.05 -35.61 28.82
CA THR A 644 -26.61 -35.12 30.09
C THR A 644 -25.98 -33.78 30.48
N VAL A 645 -24.66 -33.64 30.31
CA VAL A 645 -23.93 -32.38 30.53
C VAL A 645 -24.50 -31.26 29.67
N ILE A 646 -24.65 -31.51 28.36
CA ILE A 646 -25.19 -30.52 27.42
C ILE A 646 -26.61 -30.12 27.81
N ALA A 647 -27.48 -31.10 28.07
CA ALA A 647 -28.85 -30.83 28.47
C ALA A 647 -28.90 -30.01 29.76
N GLN A 648 -28.05 -30.31 30.74
CA GLN A 648 -28.06 -29.66 32.04
C GLN A 648 -27.55 -28.21 31.97
N VAL A 649 -26.44 -27.98 31.26
CA VAL A 649 -25.88 -26.63 31.07
C VAL A 649 -26.77 -25.76 30.18
N LEU A 650 -27.54 -26.34 29.26
CA LEU A 650 -28.54 -25.61 28.49
C LEU A 650 -29.88 -25.43 29.24
N ASN A 651 -29.99 -25.86 30.49
CA ASN A 651 -31.21 -25.75 31.31
C ASN A 651 -30.89 -25.20 32.72
N LEU A 652 -30.10 -24.12 32.79
CA LEU A 652 -29.72 -23.52 34.07
C LEU A 652 -30.91 -22.80 34.74
N PRO A 653 -30.99 -22.83 36.09
CA PRO A 653 -31.90 -22.00 36.86
C PRO A 653 -31.79 -20.51 36.49
N LYS A 654 -32.93 -19.80 36.44
CA LYS A 654 -32.98 -18.39 36.00
C LYS A 654 -32.10 -17.47 36.84
N ASP A 655 -32.00 -17.70 38.14
CA ASP A 655 -31.21 -16.84 39.02
C ASP A 655 -29.71 -17.00 38.77
N ILE A 656 -29.27 -18.22 38.43
CA ILE A 656 -27.89 -18.49 38.00
C ILE A 656 -27.59 -17.79 36.68
N VAL A 657 -28.50 -17.87 35.70
CA VAL A 657 -28.35 -17.17 34.40
C VAL A 657 -28.23 -15.66 34.60
N ARG A 658 -29.04 -15.07 35.50
CA ARG A 658 -28.97 -13.64 35.85
C ARG A 658 -27.64 -13.26 36.48
N MET A 659 -27.09 -14.10 37.36
CA MET A 659 -25.77 -13.87 37.94
C MET A 659 -24.67 -13.92 36.89
N ILE A 660 -24.71 -14.90 35.97
CA ILE A 660 -23.78 -14.98 34.83
C ILE A 660 -23.86 -13.71 33.98
N GLN A 661 -25.08 -13.22 33.70
CA GLN A 661 -25.28 -12.00 32.92
C GLN A 661 -24.76 -10.73 33.62
N LYS A 662 -24.87 -10.64 34.94
CA LYS A 662 -24.38 -9.51 35.75
C LYS A 662 -22.85 -9.55 35.91
N PHE A 663 -22.24 -10.73 35.79
CA PHE A 663 -20.85 -10.95 36.14
C PHE A 663 -19.88 -10.16 35.24
N ASP A 664 -19.08 -9.32 35.89
CA ASP A 664 -17.94 -8.62 35.30
C ASP A 664 -16.65 -9.27 35.80
N PHE A 665 -15.83 -9.78 34.88
CA PHE A 665 -14.63 -10.55 35.18
C PHE A 665 -13.56 -9.79 35.96
N THR A 666 -13.70 -8.47 36.14
CA THR A 666 -12.77 -7.63 36.89
C THR A 666 -13.26 -7.30 38.31
N LYS A 667 -14.55 -7.56 38.59
CA LYS A 667 -15.23 -7.19 39.84
C LYS A 667 -15.45 -8.40 40.75
N LYS A 668 -16.39 -8.30 41.69
CA LYS A 668 -16.82 -9.43 42.51
C LYS A 668 -17.51 -10.48 41.64
N ASN A 669 -17.01 -11.70 41.71
CA ASN A 669 -17.63 -12.84 41.05
C ASN A 669 -18.83 -13.38 41.85
N PRO A 670 -19.80 -13.98 41.16
CA PRO A 670 -20.92 -14.65 41.80
C PRO A 670 -20.46 -15.88 42.61
N LYS A 671 -21.23 -16.23 43.64
CA LYS A 671 -20.77 -17.18 44.66
C LYS A 671 -21.81 -18.24 44.99
N ILE A 672 -21.33 -19.40 45.39
CA ILE A 672 -22.15 -20.50 45.89
C ILE A 672 -21.63 -20.95 47.25
N VAL A 673 -22.53 -20.97 48.22
CA VAL A 673 -22.34 -21.66 49.49
C VAL A 673 -23.26 -22.87 49.50
N TYR A 674 -22.67 -24.05 49.53
CA TYR A 674 -23.39 -25.32 49.47
C TYR A 674 -23.20 -26.05 50.80
N ILE A 675 -24.28 -26.20 51.56
CA ILE A 675 -24.24 -26.82 52.90
C ILE A 675 -24.77 -28.24 52.80
N ASN A 676 -23.97 -29.21 53.23
CA ASN A 676 -24.38 -30.61 53.33
C ASN A 676 -24.06 -31.14 54.74
N THR A 677 -25.04 -31.09 55.63
CA THR A 677 -24.89 -31.57 57.02
C THR A 677 -25.25 -33.04 57.22
N GLY A 678 -25.79 -33.70 56.19
CA GLY A 678 -26.28 -35.08 56.27
C GLY A 678 -25.46 -36.07 55.44
N GLU A 679 -26.02 -37.26 55.25
CA GLU A 679 -25.41 -38.35 54.46
C GLU A 679 -25.79 -38.31 52.97
N SER A 680 -26.63 -37.35 52.59
CA SER A 680 -27.12 -37.19 51.23
C SER A 680 -25.97 -36.92 50.26
N VAL A 681 -25.89 -37.73 49.22
CA VAL A 681 -24.90 -37.59 48.15
C VAL A 681 -25.41 -36.58 47.12
N ILE A 682 -24.50 -35.73 46.64
CA ILE A 682 -24.82 -34.77 45.58
C ILE A 682 -25.27 -35.50 44.30
N SER A 683 -26.21 -34.93 43.56
CA SER A 683 -26.66 -35.51 42.28
C SER A 683 -25.63 -35.32 41.18
N LEU A 684 -25.76 -36.08 40.09
CA LEU A 684 -24.97 -35.88 38.88
C LEU A 684 -25.24 -34.48 38.29
N GLU A 685 -26.51 -34.07 38.29
CA GLU A 685 -26.95 -32.77 37.79
C GLU A 685 -26.32 -31.60 38.56
N ASP A 686 -26.26 -31.70 39.90
CA ASP A 686 -25.55 -30.73 40.73
C ASP A 686 -24.05 -30.74 40.47
N SER A 687 -23.46 -31.92 40.30
CA SER A 687 -22.02 -32.04 40.00
C SER A 687 -21.67 -31.37 38.66
N ILE A 688 -22.52 -31.54 37.65
CA ILE A 688 -22.40 -30.86 36.34
C ILE A 688 -22.53 -29.35 36.52
N LEU A 689 -23.55 -28.90 37.26
CA LEU A 689 -23.79 -27.47 37.52
C LEU A 689 -22.56 -26.84 38.18
N ILE A 690 -22.07 -27.43 39.26
CA ILE A 690 -20.96 -26.90 40.04
C ILE A 690 -19.67 -26.85 39.21
N ALA A 691 -19.34 -27.92 38.48
CA ALA A 691 -18.17 -27.91 37.59
C ALA A 691 -18.28 -26.84 36.50
N PHE A 692 -19.46 -26.66 35.92
CA PHE A 692 -19.69 -25.62 34.92
C PHE A 692 -19.55 -24.22 35.51
N LEU A 693 -20.12 -23.96 36.68
CA LEU A 693 -20.04 -22.65 37.33
C LEU A 693 -18.63 -22.32 37.81
N ASN A 694 -17.86 -23.33 38.24
CA ASN A 694 -16.43 -23.13 38.47
C ASN A 694 -15.74 -22.65 37.19
N LEU A 695 -15.96 -23.30 36.03
CA LEU A 695 -15.39 -22.90 34.74
C LEU A 695 -15.86 -21.53 34.22
N ILE A 696 -17.03 -21.07 34.65
CA ILE A 696 -17.54 -19.73 34.38
C ILE A 696 -16.86 -18.69 35.26
N GLY A 697 -16.49 -19.06 36.49
CA GLY A 697 -15.74 -18.20 37.41
C GLY A 697 -16.40 -17.97 38.77
N PHE A 698 -17.35 -18.81 39.19
CA PHE A 698 -18.01 -18.69 40.49
C PHE A 698 -17.08 -19.13 41.61
N ASP A 699 -17.04 -18.38 42.71
CA ASP A 699 -16.47 -18.91 43.95
C ASP A 699 -17.45 -19.94 44.53
N ILE A 700 -16.97 -21.13 44.86
CA ILE A 700 -17.81 -22.22 45.34
C ILE A 700 -17.18 -22.81 46.60
N ILE A 701 -17.93 -22.81 47.70
CA ILE A 701 -17.54 -23.49 48.94
C ILE A 701 -18.61 -24.49 49.33
N PHE A 702 -18.15 -25.70 49.58
CA PHE A 702 -18.94 -26.72 50.25
C PHE A 702 -18.66 -26.72 51.75
N PHE A 703 -19.71 -26.75 52.56
CA PHE A 703 -19.64 -26.93 54.01
C PHE A 703 -20.17 -28.30 54.37
N VAL A 704 -19.27 -29.21 54.74
CA VAL A 704 -19.56 -30.62 55.05
C VAL A 704 -19.07 -30.93 56.47
N PRO A 705 -19.82 -30.54 57.52
CA PRO A 705 -19.37 -30.72 58.90
C PRO A 705 -19.14 -32.20 59.28
N THR A 706 -19.74 -33.14 58.56
CA THR A 706 -19.54 -34.59 58.75
C THR A 706 -18.19 -35.10 58.23
N GLY A 707 -17.51 -34.35 57.36
CA GLY A 707 -16.30 -34.78 56.65
C GLY A 707 -16.56 -35.82 55.55
N TYR A 708 -17.82 -36.14 55.23
CA TYR A 708 -18.15 -37.16 54.24
C TYR A 708 -17.65 -36.81 52.83
N GLN A 709 -17.34 -37.85 52.06
CA GLN A 709 -17.04 -37.75 50.62
C GLN A 709 -18.32 -37.73 49.80
N SER A 710 -19.19 -36.76 50.07
CA SER A 710 -20.52 -36.66 49.47
C SER A 710 -20.55 -35.88 48.15
N ILE A 711 -19.44 -35.23 47.77
CA ILE A 711 -19.37 -34.29 46.64
C ILE A 711 -18.53 -34.86 45.49
N GLU A 712 -17.50 -35.63 45.82
CA GLU A 712 -16.43 -36.06 44.91
C GLU A 712 -16.85 -37.20 43.98
N LYS A 713 -17.97 -37.86 44.31
CA LYS A 713 -18.42 -39.11 43.67
C LYS A 713 -18.47 -39.04 42.15
N HIS A 714 -18.90 -37.91 41.59
CA HIS A 714 -19.16 -37.74 40.15
C HIS A 714 -18.02 -37.04 39.38
N PHE A 715 -16.93 -36.64 40.04
CA PHE A 715 -15.79 -35.99 39.38
C PHE A 715 -14.69 -36.98 38.99
N ASN A 716 -14.10 -36.82 37.80
CA ASN A 716 -13.00 -37.67 37.32
C ASN A 716 -11.62 -37.28 37.88
N LYS A 717 -11.50 -36.07 38.43
CA LYS A 717 -10.27 -35.50 38.98
C LYS A 717 -10.59 -34.72 40.25
N THR A 718 -9.60 -34.47 41.08
CA THR A 718 -9.74 -33.55 42.22
C THR A 718 -9.86 -32.12 41.70
N LEU A 719 -11.05 -31.52 41.80
CA LEU A 719 -11.32 -30.17 41.27
C LEU A 719 -11.23 -29.06 42.32
N MET A 720 -11.39 -29.42 43.59
CA MET A 720 -11.51 -28.49 44.71
C MET A 720 -10.52 -28.84 45.82
N GLU A 721 -10.11 -27.83 46.58
CA GLU A 721 -9.25 -27.98 47.74
C GLU A 721 -10.08 -28.34 48.99
N GLU A 722 -9.62 -29.32 49.79
CA GLU A 722 -10.30 -29.69 51.04
C GLU A 722 -9.57 -29.09 52.25
N HIS A 723 -10.28 -28.29 53.03
CA HIS A 723 -9.84 -27.77 54.33
C HIS A 723 -10.49 -28.57 55.44
N GLN A 724 -9.68 -29.27 56.23
CA GLN A 724 -10.12 -29.94 57.45
C GLN A 724 -9.91 -28.99 58.62
N ILE A 725 -10.99 -28.43 59.17
CA ILE A 725 -10.93 -27.29 60.10
C ILE A 725 -11.20 -27.66 61.57
N GLY A 726 -11.57 -28.90 61.87
CA GLY A 726 -11.84 -29.34 63.23
C GLY A 726 -12.64 -30.65 63.32
N GLU A 727 -13.42 -30.80 64.39
CA GLU A 727 -14.17 -32.03 64.70
C GLU A 727 -15.30 -32.29 63.71
N TYR A 728 -15.52 -33.56 63.35
CA TYR A 728 -16.68 -33.93 62.57
C TYR A 728 -17.96 -33.90 63.43
N LYS A 729 -18.99 -33.25 62.90
CA LYS A 729 -20.31 -33.13 63.53
C LYS A 729 -21.38 -33.68 62.58
N TYR A 730 -22.25 -34.50 63.15
CA TYR A 730 -23.33 -35.19 62.44
C TYR A 730 -24.69 -34.56 62.80
N ASP A 731 -25.67 -34.72 61.92
CA ASP A 731 -27.07 -34.31 62.12
C ASP A 731 -27.27 -32.82 62.48
N MET A 732 -26.35 -31.96 62.04
CA MET A 732 -26.49 -30.52 62.23
C MET A 732 -27.68 -29.98 61.45
N GLN A 733 -28.55 -29.23 62.13
CA GLN A 733 -29.65 -28.51 61.47
C GLN A 733 -29.17 -27.16 60.95
N VAL A 734 -29.44 -26.89 59.67
CA VAL A 734 -29.09 -25.60 59.05
C VAL A 734 -30.02 -24.52 59.61
N PRO A 735 -29.49 -23.47 60.27
CA PRO A 735 -30.32 -22.43 60.86
C PRO A 735 -30.95 -21.51 59.81
N ASP A 736 -31.92 -20.72 60.24
CA ASP A 736 -32.28 -19.50 59.51
C ASP A 736 -31.17 -18.47 59.69
N PHE A 737 -30.46 -18.14 58.61
CA PHE A 737 -29.34 -17.20 58.68
C PHE A 737 -29.80 -15.77 59.00
N ASN A 738 -31.09 -15.45 58.88
CA ASN A 738 -31.62 -14.16 59.34
C ASN A 738 -31.57 -14.02 60.87
N SER A 739 -31.67 -15.12 61.62
CA SER A 739 -31.71 -15.12 63.10
C SER A 739 -30.34 -15.33 63.77
N VAL A 740 -29.30 -15.68 63.01
CA VAL A 740 -27.92 -15.82 63.53
C VAL A 740 -27.33 -14.44 63.84
N VAL A 741 -27.12 -14.09 65.11
CA VAL A 741 -26.56 -12.79 65.53
C VAL A 741 -25.04 -12.91 65.70
N GLY A 742 -24.27 -12.09 64.98
CA GLY A 742 -22.83 -11.96 65.21
C GLY A 742 -22.54 -11.11 66.45
N GLU A 743 -21.40 -11.32 67.11
CA GLU A 743 -20.98 -10.43 68.19
C GLU A 743 -20.87 -8.98 67.66
N LYS A 744 -21.57 -8.04 68.32
CA LYS A 744 -21.48 -6.61 67.98
C LYS A 744 -20.01 -6.18 68.07
N LYS A 745 -19.43 -5.70 66.96
CA LYS A 745 -18.13 -5.01 66.98
C LYS A 745 -18.16 -3.94 68.08
N LYS A 746 -17.32 -4.09 69.11
CA LYS A 746 -17.10 -3.03 70.10
C LYS A 746 -16.62 -1.79 69.35
N THR A 747 -17.39 -0.72 69.41
CA THR A 747 -17.06 0.59 68.85
C THR A 747 -15.70 1.03 69.38
N THR A 748 -14.73 1.14 68.49
CA THR A 748 -13.37 1.56 68.83
C THR A 748 -13.37 3.05 69.17
N TRP A 749 -12.56 3.49 70.14
CA TRP A 749 -12.46 4.88 70.62
C TRP A 749 -12.35 5.95 69.51
N LYS A 750 -11.81 5.59 68.34
CA LYS A 750 -11.70 6.47 67.16
C LYS A 750 -13.04 6.89 66.56
N GLU A 751 -14.06 6.03 66.56
CA GLU A 751 -15.39 6.33 65.99
C GLU A 751 -16.21 7.26 66.90
N ARG A 752 -15.82 7.43 68.17
CA ARG A 752 -16.42 8.42 69.08
C ARG A 752 -15.83 9.83 68.94
N LEU A 753 -14.61 9.96 68.39
CA LEU A 753 -13.88 11.23 68.32
C LEU A 753 -14.02 11.95 66.97
N PHE A 754 -14.30 11.20 65.89
CA PHE A 754 -14.55 11.77 64.57
C PHE A 754 -15.96 11.35 64.14
N GLY A 755 -16.94 12.14 64.59
CA GLY A 755 -18.33 12.00 64.18
C GLY A 755 -18.47 12.07 62.66
N GLY A 756 -19.38 11.24 62.14
CA GLY A 756 -19.59 11.03 60.71
C GLY A 756 -19.87 12.31 59.93
N GLY A 757 -19.24 12.38 58.76
CA GLY A 757 -19.68 13.18 57.61
C GLY A 757 -20.23 12.25 56.55
#